data_AF-A0A2V6SYP4-F1
#
_entry.id   AF-A0A2V6SYP4-F1
#
_cell.length_a   1.000
_cell.length_b   1.000
_cell.length_c   1.000
_cell.angle_alpha   90.00
_cell.angle_beta   90.00
_cell.angle_gamma   90.00
#
_symmetry.space_group_name_H-M   'P 1'
#
loop_
_entity.id
_entity.type
_entity.pdbx_description
1 polymer ?
#
loop_
_entity_poly.entity_id
_entity_poly.type
_entity_poly.pdbx_seq_one_letter_code
_entity_poly.pdbx_strand_id
1 'polypeptide(L)'
;MVPDLVPVGRHPLHPDREGARLEPEDDPRPGRRAHRPEVHRADGKGLGRVSVALALPLRSDRPEPRGQGAERAVQGAVGQGALRPAGARGHRHRHDGRRHQPGRLHRSRGDPTGSHQDRHQAGRPPHALDRREVRRDGPERRGAGHHRAAPGREVLDGVAVRGGHPGRHLPHPQVVGTEVGDRSRSGEPTVSLRVGVDVGGTFTDLVALDPESGAIRSKKVPTTPDAPARGVLDGLTALAPGATAIAHGTTIVTNAIVEGRHARTGLVTTRGFRDVLEIARQNRFDLYRLDVPPRPAPLVPRHLRFEVTERIGGDGQVVTALAEGELPVLARALRAAGVEAVAICLLHAYAHPDHEARVRDGLAAASPYVSVSHEINAEFREYERTATTALNAAVMPLADRYLADLEASLARAGFGGSLHLLQSGGGMMSVAVARRRPLAMAVSGPAGGVAAARFLTRALGLRHVIAFDMGGTTTDVCLIADGRAESVPQRRLGGYPVRLPSVGVESIGAGGGSLVRVEADGGLRVGPASAGAHPGPACYGQGGTAPTVTDAHVVAGTLRSDALLGETIRVDRERAEAVLVPVARALGLDLREAASGVLEVANAAMRRAIRLISVQRGRDLRDFTLVAYGGAGPLHAGRLAQELGMPRVVVPAHAGVFSALGCVVTEVAYDRVQTFRRDVARLQPADLDTRFAPLEAAVREPLLADRYRAEAIEVRRSVDVRYVGQNYELEVPWRGDLDVLRRDFEALHRRLYAYATGEAMECVTLRVRAAVDVAAARLPEWPGHGASTPYGESPAYFRDTGTTTLPRYRRGDLAPEHPLKGPALVEDPWATALVYPGQTGILDRFGNLVIEVPR
;
A
#
# COMPACT_ATOMS: atom_id res chain seq x y z
N MET A 1 -39.55 38.25 45.76
CA MET A 1 -40.21 36.93 45.79
C MET A 1 -40.09 36.38 44.37
N VAL A 2 -39.13 35.51 44.05
CA VAL A 2 -38.88 34.12 44.52
C VAL A 2 -39.77 33.14 43.74
N PRO A 3 -39.25 32.08 43.06
CA PRO A 3 -39.82 31.61 41.79
C PRO A 3 -40.36 30.15 41.85
N ASP A 4 -39.88 29.05 41.23
CA ASP A 4 -38.63 28.68 40.52
C ASP A 4 -38.89 27.70 39.33
N LEU A 5 -37.83 27.17 38.70
CA LEU A 5 -37.87 26.30 37.50
C LEU A 5 -36.95 25.06 37.64
N VAL A 6 -37.15 24.00 36.81
CA VAL A 6 -36.26 22.80 36.66
C VAL A 6 -36.34 21.82 37.88
N PRO A 7 -36.11 20.47 37.78
CA PRO A 7 -35.55 19.68 36.68
C PRO A 7 -36.39 18.51 36.10
N VAL A 8 -35.91 17.99 34.96
CA VAL A 8 -36.23 16.68 34.37
C VAL A 8 -35.14 15.66 34.77
N GLY A 9 -35.46 14.36 34.92
CA GLY A 9 -34.44 13.36 35.26
C GLY A 9 -34.72 11.89 34.88
N ARG A 10 -33.75 11.31 34.15
CA ARG A 10 -33.26 9.90 34.18
C ARG A 10 -34.16 8.74 33.70
N HIS A 11 -33.73 8.13 32.57
CA HIS A 11 -33.50 6.67 32.36
C HIS A 11 -34.66 5.66 32.56
N PRO A 12 -34.46 4.35 32.28
CA PRO A 12 -33.62 3.68 31.26
C PRO A 12 -34.46 2.67 30.41
N LEU A 13 -33.84 1.92 29.49
CA LEU A 13 -33.69 0.44 29.59
C LEU A 13 -33.09 -0.20 28.32
N HIS A 14 -32.70 -1.47 28.44
CA HIS A 14 -32.05 -2.30 27.41
C HIS A 14 -32.92 -3.59 27.18
N PRO A 15 -32.43 -4.79 26.77
CA PRO A 15 -33.10 -5.60 25.74
C PRO A 15 -33.86 -6.83 26.30
N ASP A 16 -33.80 -7.95 25.56
CA ASP A 16 -34.34 -9.29 25.82
C ASP A 16 -35.86 -9.47 25.55
N ARG A 17 -36.36 -10.61 25.03
CA ARG A 17 -35.71 -11.83 24.47
C ARG A 17 -36.68 -12.67 23.64
N GLU A 18 -36.09 -13.60 22.87
CA GLU A 18 -36.68 -14.88 22.43
C GLU A 18 -37.97 -14.82 21.58
N GLY A 19 -38.46 -15.99 21.14
CA GLY A 19 -39.60 -16.09 20.23
C GLY A 19 -40.30 -17.45 20.33
N ALA A 20 -41.45 -17.58 19.68
CA ALA A 20 -42.23 -18.81 19.63
C ALA A 20 -42.97 -18.97 18.28
N ARG A 21 -43.45 -20.18 18.01
CA ARG A 21 -44.33 -20.54 16.88
C ARG A 21 -45.75 -20.78 17.38
N LEU A 22 -46.74 -20.75 16.47
CA LEU A 22 -47.84 -21.72 16.24
C LEU A 22 -49.16 -21.04 15.79
N GLU A 23 -49.60 -21.36 14.56
CA GLU A 23 -50.81 -22.16 14.21
C GLU A 23 -52.12 -22.06 15.08
N PRO A 24 -53.33 -22.37 14.55
CA PRO A 24 -54.04 -21.79 13.38
C PRO A 24 -55.60 -21.68 13.60
N GLU A 25 -56.39 -21.83 12.52
CA GLU A 25 -57.84 -22.22 12.40
C GLU A 25 -58.95 -21.17 12.04
N ASP A 26 -59.56 -21.43 10.86
CA ASP A 26 -60.99 -21.53 10.49
C ASP A 26 -61.91 -20.40 9.92
N ASP A 27 -62.78 -20.87 8.98
CA ASP A 27 -63.77 -20.21 8.09
C ASP A 27 -65.17 -20.18 8.81
N PRO A 28 -66.08 -19.21 8.52
CA PRO A 28 -67.03 -19.47 7.42
C PRO A 28 -67.48 -18.26 6.57
N ARG A 29 -67.85 -18.61 5.33
CA ARG A 29 -68.64 -17.91 4.28
C ARG A 29 -70.04 -17.41 4.78
N PRO A 30 -70.90 -16.67 4.01
CA PRO A 30 -70.91 -16.50 2.54
C PRO A 30 -71.35 -15.14 1.92
N GLY A 31 -70.85 -14.86 0.69
CA GLY A 31 -71.12 -13.64 -0.09
C GLY A 31 -72.39 -13.58 -0.95
N ARG A 32 -72.38 -12.68 -1.97
CA ARG A 32 -73.35 -12.63 -3.08
C ARG A 32 -72.82 -11.82 -4.29
N ARG A 33 -73.03 -12.37 -5.50
CA ARG A 33 -73.37 -11.75 -6.82
C ARG A 33 -72.79 -10.35 -7.15
N ALA A 34 -72.16 -10.09 -8.30
CA ALA A 34 -71.86 -10.87 -9.53
C ALA A 34 -70.80 -10.09 -10.38
N HIS A 35 -70.58 -10.19 -11.71
CA HIS A 35 -71.23 -10.88 -12.85
C HIS A 35 -70.23 -11.15 -14.01
N ARG A 36 -70.63 -12.04 -14.92
CA ARG A 36 -70.16 -12.35 -16.32
C ARG A 36 -71.44 -12.73 -17.13
N PRO A 37 -71.49 -13.12 -18.43
CA PRO A 37 -70.48 -13.60 -19.41
C PRO A 37 -70.41 -12.70 -20.68
N GLU A 38 -69.65 -12.93 -21.78
CA GLU A 38 -69.14 -14.16 -22.48
C GLU A 38 -70.20 -14.86 -23.37
N VAL A 39 -69.81 -15.84 -24.24
CA VAL A 39 -70.61 -16.60 -25.28
C VAL A 39 -70.59 -15.94 -26.71
N HIS A 40 -70.38 -16.59 -27.88
CA HIS A 40 -70.36 -18.03 -28.29
C HIS A 40 -69.46 -18.38 -29.54
N ARG A 41 -69.05 -19.67 -29.62
CA ARG A 41 -68.85 -20.63 -30.76
C ARG A 41 -68.66 -20.17 -32.24
N ALA A 42 -67.73 -20.83 -32.95
CA ALA A 42 -67.99 -21.67 -34.16
C ALA A 42 -66.74 -22.48 -34.60
N ASP A 43 -66.92 -23.55 -35.40
CA ASP A 43 -65.88 -24.50 -35.85
C ASP A 43 -65.17 -24.15 -37.19
N GLY A 44 -63.96 -24.67 -37.41
CA GLY A 44 -63.25 -24.62 -38.70
C GLY A 44 -62.05 -25.59 -38.79
N LYS A 45 -61.89 -26.30 -39.90
CA LYS A 45 -60.85 -27.35 -40.12
C LYS A 45 -59.66 -26.83 -40.95
N GLY A 46 -58.43 -27.27 -40.66
CA GLY A 46 -57.27 -27.02 -41.53
C GLY A 46 -55.97 -27.70 -41.08
N LEU A 47 -55.39 -28.55 -41.93
CA LEU A 47 -54.11 -29.26 -41.73
C LEU A 47 -52.90 -28.40 -42.15
N GLY A 48 -51.72 -28.64 -41.57
CA GLY A 48 -50.45 -28.29 -42.25
C GLY A 48 -49.26 -27.96 -41.33
N ARG A 49 -48.16 -28.72 -41.43
CA ARG A 49 -46.86 -28.40 -40.82
C ARG A 49 -46.15 -27.27 -41.58
N VAL A 50 -45.36 -26.47 -40.87
CA VAL A 50 -44.04 -26.01 -41.36
C VAL A 50 -43.01 -26.19 -40.24
N SER A 51 -41.85 -26.74 -40.59
CA SER A 51 -40.64 -26.78 -39.76
C SER A 51 -39.47 -26.39 -40.64
N VAL A 52 -38.58 -25.52 -40.17
CA VAL A 52 -37.32 -25.18 -40.86
C VAL A 52 -36.20 -25.11 -39.82
N ALA A 53 -35.02 -25.61 -40.18
CA ALA A 53 -33.84 -25.70 -39.33
C ALA A 53 -32.57 -25.28 -40.09
N LEU A 54 -31.46 -25.22 -39.34
CA LEU A 54 -30.03 -25.04 -39.67
C LEU A 54 -29.63 -25.42 -41.13
N ALA A 55 -28.59 -24.83 -41.77
CA ALA A 55 -27.19 -24.94 -41.30
C ALA A 55 -26.12 -24.17 -42.12
N LEU A 56 -25.14 -23.58 -41.40
CA LEU A 56 -23.69 -23.55 -41.69
C LEU A 56 -23.20 -22.85 -43.01
N PRO A 57 -21.93 -23.02 -43.50
CA PRO A 57 -20.85 -22.07 -43.17
C PRO A 57 -20.01 -21.62 -44.40
N LEU A 58 -18.95 -20.79 -44.19
CA LEU A 58 -17.96 -20.48 -45.25
C LEU A 58 -16.49 -20.43 -44.76
N ARG A 59 -15.60 -21.07 -45.54
CA ARG A 59 -14.13 -20.96 -45.56
C ARG A 59 -13.59 -21.57 -46.87
N SER A 60 -12.63 -20.92 -47.55
CA SER A 60 -11.59 -21.48 -48.45
C SER A 60 -10.94 -20.37 -49.30
N ASP A 61 -10.00 -20.72 -50.18
CA ASP A 61 -8.85 -19.89 -50.56
C ASP A 61 -8.80 -19.31 -52.00
N ARG A 62 -7.84 -18.39 -52.19
CA ARG A 62 -7.04 -17.98 -53.38
C ARG A 62 -7.29 -18.70 -54.74
N PRO A 63 -7.11 -18.00 -55.91
CA PRO A 63 -5.87 -17.25 -56.22
C PRO A 63 -5.97 -15.97 -57.09
N GLU A 64 -4.79 -15.41 -57.40
CA GLU A 64 -4.46 -14.36 -58.40
C GLU A 64 -4.79 -14.76 -59.86
N PRO A 65 -4.86 -13.86 -60.88
CA PRO A 65 -3.86 -12.77 -61.14
C PRO A 65 -4.33 -11.46 -61.83
N ARG A 66 -3.38 -10.50 -61.97
CA ARG A 66 -3.19 -9.45 -63.02
C ARG A 66 -4.43 -8.70 -63.62
N GLY A 67 -4.42 -7.35 -63.55
CA GLY A 67 -5.27 -6.50 -64.42
C GLY A 67 -5.00 -4.99 -64.36
N GLN A 68 -4.98 -4.31 -65.51
CA GLN A 68 -4.77 -2.86 -65.68
C GLN A 68 -6.11 -2.08 -65.77
N GLY A 69 -6.07 -0.74 -65.68
CA GLY A 69 -7.19 0.19 -65.97
C GLY A 69 -7.65 0.97 -64.71
N ALA A 70 -7.78 2.30 -64.68
CA ALA A 70 -8.46 3.24 -65.60
C ALA A 70 -9.98 2.97 -65.67
N GLU A 71 -10.90 3.94 -65.59
CA GLU A 71 -10.89 5.39 -65.28
C GLU A 71 -12.37 5.84 -65.18
N ARG A 72 -12.68 7.13 -64.89
CA ARG A 72 -14.03 7.77 -64.89
C ARG A 72 -14.98 7.29 -63.76
N ALA A 73 -15.60 8.10 -62.90
CA ALA A 73 -15.88 9.54 -62.79
C ALA A 73 -17.14 10.08 -63.51
N VAL A 74 -18.22 10.23 -62.73
CA VAL A 74 -19.35 11.19 -62.82
C VAL A 74 -19.71 11.50 -61.35
N GLN A 75 -19.41 12.68 -60.77
CA GLN A 75 -19.96 14.04 -60.91
C GLN A 75 -21.29 14.30 -60.14
N GLY A 76 -21.34 15.47 -59.46
CA GLY A 76 -22.33 15.85 -58.44
C GLY A 76 -21.61 16.28 -57.14
N ALA A 77 -21.04 17.48 -56.95
CA ALA A 77 -21.57 18.86 -57.04
C ALA A 77 -22.61 19.18 -55.93
N VAL A 78 -22.57 20.27 -55.14
CA VAL A 78 -21.65 21.42 -54.84
C VAL A 78 -22.06 21.91 -53.41
N GLY A 79 -21.29 22.60 -52.55
CA GLY A 79 -19.94 23.20 -52.58
C GLY A 79 -19.36 23.32 -51.15
N GLN A 80 -18.04 23.55 -50.97
CA GLN A 80 -17.36 24.86 -50.80
C GLN A 80 -17.70 25.61 -49.50
N GLY A 81 -16.75 26.11 -48.69
CA GLY A 81 -15.27 26.14 -48.72
C GLY A 81 -14.74 26.85 -47.44
N ALA A 82 -13.50 27.32 -47.24
CA ALA A 82 -12.13 27.14 -47.77
C ALA A 82 -11.19 27.94 -46.80
N LEU A 83 -9.85 27.88 -46.70
CA LEU A 83 -8.71 27.20 -47.37
C LEU A 83 -7.95 26.33 -46.33
N ARG A 84 -6.91 25.49 -46.56
CA ARG A 84 -5.80 25.32 -47.54
C ARG A 84 -4.47 26.08 -47.29
N PRO A 85 -3.36 25.39 -46.96
CA PRO A 85 -1.98 25.85 -47.19
C PRO A 85 -1.40 25.35 -48.54
N ALA A 86 -0.24 25.89 -48.92
CA ALA A 86 0.63 25.43 -50.02
C ALA A 86 2.11 25.66 -49.63
N GLY A 87 3.13 25.06 -50.26
CA GLY A 87 3.14 24.15 -51.40
C GLY A 87 4.36 23.20 -51.37
N ALA A 88 4.64 22.48 -52.46
CA ALA A 88 5.56 21.33 -52.49
C ALA A 88 6.72 21.45 -53.51
N ARG A 89 7.48 20.34 -53.67
CA ARG A 89 8.71 20.11 -54.48
C ARG A 89 10.01 20.54 -53.75
N GLY A 90 11.07 19.72 -53.63
CA GLY A 90 11.23 18.28 -53.87
C GLY A 90 12.27 17.92 -54.93
N HIS A 91 13.31 17.15 -54.56
CA HIS A 91 14.21 16.43 -55.47
C HIS A 91 14.77 15.15 -54.80
N ARG A 92 15.40 14.25 -55.58
CA ARG A 92 15.82 12.90 -55.13
C ARG A 92 17.34 12.73 -54.98
N HIS A 93 17.68 11.71 -54.19
CA HIS A 93 18.84 10.79 -54.31
C HIS A 93 20.23 11.13 -53.73
N ARG A 94 20.64 10.19 -52.86
CA ARG A 94 21.95 9.48 -52.80
C ARG A 94 23.19 10.16 -52.20
N HIS A 95 23.49 9.65 -51.00
CA HIS A 95 24.75 8.99 -50.60
C HIS A 95 26.08 9.77 -50.50
N ASP A 96 26.61 9.68 -49.27
CA ASP A 96 28.05 9.60 -48.91
C ASP A 96 28.89 10.87 -49.10
N GLY A 97 30.13 10.85 -48.57
CA GLY A 97 31.05 12.00 -48.64
C GLY A 97 31.49 12.56 -47.28
N ARG A 98 32.11 11.70 -46.46
CA ARG A 98 32.80 12.02 -45.19
C ARG A 98 33.62 13.33 -45.17
N ARG A 99 33.56 14.02 -44.01
CA ARG A 99 34.64 14.84 -43.36
C ARG A 99 35.37 15.91 -44.22
N HIS A 100 35.30 17.18 -43.80
CA HIS A 100 36.33 17.77 -42.92
C HIS A 100 36.05 19.25 -42.50
N GLN A 101 36.25 19.54 -41.21
CA GLN A 101 36.74 20.85 -40.72
C GLN A 101 38.29 20.88 -40.84
N PRO A 102 39.02 22.03 -40.76
CA PRO A 102 38.65 23.29 -40.08
C PRO A 102 39.08 24.63 -40.76
N GLY A 103 38.82 25.76 -40.07
CA GLY A 103 39.27 27.13 -40.42
C GLY A 103 38.13 28.15 -40.26
N ARG A 104 37.96 28.96 -39.20
CA ARG A 104 38.88 29.66 -38.27
C ARG A 104 39.57 30.88 -38.92
N LEU A 105 38.95 32.06 -38.85
CA LEU A 105 39.44 33.26 -38.12
C LEU A 105 38.62 34.55 -38.42
N HIS A 106 38.55 35.42 -37.39
CA HIS A 106 38.52 36.91 -37.40
C HIS A 106 37.64 37.71 -38.41
N ARG A 107 37.16 38.95 -38.15
CA ARG A 107 36.94 39.87 -37.01
C ARG A 107 36.66 41.24 -37.66
N SER A 108 35.47 41.80 -37.45
CA SER A 108 35.22 43.26 -37.43
C SER A 108 33.86 43.46 -36.74
N ARG A 109 33.75 44.16 -35.60
CA ARG A 109 33.87 45.62 -35.40
C ARG A 109 32.92 46.39 -36.32
N GLY A 110 31.86 46.97 -35.75
CA GLY A 110 30.79 47.65 -36.51
C GLY A 110 29.62 48.15 -35.64
N ASP A 111 29.90 48.63 -34.44
CA ASP A 111 29.05 49.58 -33.70
C ASP A 111 29.60 51.00 -34.04
N PRO A 112 28.85 52.14 -33.98
CA PRO A 112 27.78 52.39 -33.02
C PRO A 112 26.61 53.35 -33.41
N THR A 113 25.73 53.61 -32.43
CA THR A 113 24.91 54.83 -32.18
C THR A 113 23.71 55.21 -33.08
N GLY A 114 22.65 55.70 -32.40
CA GLY A 114 21.48 56.40 -32.97
C GLY A 114 20.15 55.80 -32.50
N SER A 115 19.40 56.20 -31.46
CA SER A 115 19.16 57.43 -30.67
C SER A 115 17.72 57.96 -30.87
N HIS A 116 17.07 58.38 -29.77
CA HIS A 116 15.71 58.94 -29.67
C HIS A 116 14.53 57.98 -30.01
N GLN A 117 13.30 58.18 -29.52
CA GLN A 117 12.74 59.28 -28.70
C GLN A 117 11.66 58.81 -27.69
N ASP A 118 11.25 59.74 -26.81
CA ASP A 118 10.38 59.55 -25.65
C ASP A 118 8.91 59.13 -25.94
N ARG A 119 8.24 58.57 -24.93
CA ARG A 119 7.21 59.29 -24.13
C ARG A 119 6.57 58.45 -23.00
N HIS A 120 6.47 59.08 -21.81
CA HIS A 120 5.41 59.07 -20.78
C HIS A 120 4.66 57.75 -20.40
N GLN A 121 4.20 57.54 -19.16
CA GLN A 121 4.07 58.43 -18.00
C GLN A 121 4.09 57.63 -16.68
N ALA A 122 4.50 58.24 -15.56
CA ALA A 122 4.38 57.66 -14.22
C ALA A 122 3.92 58.73 -13.22
N GLY A 123 3.06 58.38 -12.27
CA GLY A 123 2.48 59.29 -11.27
C GLY A 123 2.85 58.93 -9.83
N ARG A 124 3.23 59.93 -9.02
CA ARG A 124 3.61 59.85 -7.59
C ARG A 124 3.78 61.27 -7.02
N PRO A 125 3.74 61.47 -5.69
CA PRO A 125 2.61 61.33 -4.77
C PRO A 125 2.12 62.76 -4.38
N PRO A 126 2.13 63.34 -3.15
CA PRO A 126 2.74 63.00 -1.85
C PRO A 126 1.75 62.98 -0.65
N HIS A 127 2.27 62.70 0.55
CA HIS A 127 2.10 63.56 1.74
C HIS A 127 3.05 63.11 2.88
N ALA A 128 3.61 64.06 3.64
CA ALA A 128 4.45 63.81 4.81
C ALA A 128 4.46 65.03 5.75
N LEU A 129 4.39 64.79 7.07
CA LEU A 129 4.58 65.73 8.19
C LEU A 129 4.91 64.91 9.46
N ASP A 130 5.40 65.49 10.56
CA ASP A 130 6.78 65.97 10.73
C ASP A 130 7.27 65.68 12.18
N ARG A 131 8.58 65.82 12.40
CA ARG A 131 9.40 65.70 13.63
C ARG A 131 8.74 65.77 15.02
N ARG A 132 9.36 65.05 15.97
CA ARG A 132 10.05 65.68 17.13
C ARG A 132 11.14 64.78 17.74
N GLU A 133 12.32 65.34 17.95
CA GLU A 133 13.38 64.80 18.84
C GLU A 133 13.36 65.53 20.19
N VAL A 134 13.82 64.86 21.26
CA VAL A 134 14.41 65.48 22.45
C VAL A 134 15.61 64.62 22.90
N ARG A 135 16.68 65.25 23.39
CA ARG A 135 17.90 64.62 23.97
C ARG A 135 18.13 65.12 25.40
N ARG A 136 19.14 64.53 26.08
CA ARG A 136 19.81 64.96 27.33
C ARG A 136 19.11 64.55 28.64
N ASP A 137 19.79 64.19 29.74
CA ASP A 137 21.25 63.99 30.02
C ASP A 137 21.48 62.88 31.09
N GLY A 138 22.73 62.59 31.48
CA GLY A 138 23.14 61.62 32.53
C GLY A 138 23.09 62.17 33.97
N PRO A 139 23.85 61.66 34.99
CA PRO A 139 25.08 60.84 34.87
C PRO A 139 25.34 59.66 35.88
N GLU A 140 26.22 58.74 35.46
CA GLU A 140 27.35 58.07 36.17
C GLU A 140 27.44 57.98 37.73
N ARG A 141 27.62 56.76 38.32
CA ARG A 141 28.90 56.27 38.97
C ARG A 141 28.86 54.96 39.82
N ARG A 142 29.84 54.06 39.51
CA ARG A 142 30.64 53.13 40.37
C ARG A 142 29.95 52.01 41.19
N GLY A 143 30.56 50.82 41.39
CA GLY A 143 31.79 50.25 40.81
C GLY A 143 32.34 48.98 41.51
N ALA A 144 33.38 48.35 40.92
CA ALA A 144 34.22 47.22 41.40
C ALA A 144 33.53 45.83 41.62
N GLY A 145 34.22 44.67 41.48
CA GLY A 145 35.65 44.39 41.22
C GLY A 145 35.91 43.07 40.46
N HIS A 146 37.17 42.59 40.45
CA HIS A 146 37.65 41.45 39.63
C HIS A 146 37.76 40.11 40.40
N HIS A 147 37.92 38.98 39.69
CA HIS A 147 39.18 38.21 39.63
C HIS A 147 39.16 37.07 38.56
N ARG A 148 40.35 36.62 38.13
CA ARG A 148 40.62 35.39 37.31
C ARG A 148 41.10 34.26 38.27
N ALA A 149 41.42 33.00 37.92
CA ALA A 149 41.77 32.34 36.65
C ALA A 149 41.55 30.79 36.72
N ALA A 150 42.12 30.04 35.76
CA ALA A 150 42.24 28.56 35.69
C ALA A 150 43.65 28.22 35.11
N PRO A 151 44.04 26.97 34.72
CA PRO A 151 43.54 25.60 34.98
C PRO A 151 44.67 24.63 35.48
N GLY A 152 44.47 23.30 35.46
CA GLY A 152 45.50 22.26 35.76
C GLY A 152 45.19 20.87 35.18
N ARG A 153 46.17 19.95 35.11
CA ARG A 153 46.14 18.65 34.38
C ARG A 153 47.06 17.58 35.02
N GLU A 154 47.04 16.36 34.45
CA GLU A 154 47.99 15.21 34.61
C GLU A 154 47.73 14.30 35.85
N VAL A 155 47.64 12.95 35.84
CA VAL A 155 48.09 11.77 35.04
C VAL A 155 49.28 11.02 35.69
N LEU A 156 49.06 9.78 36.19
CA LEU A 156 49.86 8.54 35.95
C LEU A 156 49.51 7.35 36.89
N ASP A 157 49.80 6.15 36.35
CA ASP A 157 49.74 4.73 36.79
C ASP A 157 50.07 4.32 38.25
N GLY A 158 49.78 3.04 38.60
CA GLY A 158 50.76 2.27 39.41
C GLY A 158 50.37 1.04 40.27
N VAL A 159 50.02 -0.11 39.66
CA VAL A 159 50.31 -1.48 40.20
C VAL A 159 49.58 -1.95 41.50
N ALA A 160 49.61 -3.25 41.79
CA ALA A 160 48.84 -3.96 42.84
C ALA A 160 49.73 -4.89 43.70
N VAL A 161 49.17 -5.52 44.78
CA VAL A 161 49.56 -6.87 45.27
C VAL A 161 48.50 -7.46 46.25
N ARG A 162 48.62 -8.76 46.59
CA ARG A 162 47.59 -9.65 47.16
C ARG A 162 47.62 -9.83 48.70
N GLY A 163 46.44 -10.16 49.28
CA GLY A 163 46.24 -11.48 49.93
C GLY A 163 46.09 -11.57 51.48
N GLY A 164 45.25 -12.52 51.96
CA GLY A 164 45.28 -13.04 53.35
C GLY A 164 43.92 -13.29 54.05
N HIS A 165 43.57 -14.57 54.26
CA HIS A 165 42.56 -15.06 55.24
C HIS A 165 43.31 -15.79 56.41
N PRO A 166 42.72 -16.46 57.45
CA PRO A 166 41.28 -16.75 57.76
C PRO A 166 40.78 -16.69 59.23
N GLY A 167 39.46 -16.48 59.40
CA GLY A 167 38.51 -17.41 60.11
C GLY A 167 38.42 -17.54 61.64
N ARG A 168 37.17 -17.51 62.19
CA ARG A 168 36.54 -18.61 62.97
C ARG A 168 35.03 -18.39 63.29
N HIS A 169 34.33 -19.52 63.46
CA HIS A 169 32.91 -19.78 63.80
C HIS A 169 32.49 -19.37 65.24
N LEU A 170 31.23 -19.30 65.73
CA LEU A 170 29.79 -19.53 65.35
C LEU A 170 28.92 -18.81 66.46
N PRO A 171 27.55 -18.82 66.55
CA PRO A 171 26.47 -19.44 65.76
C PRO A 171 25.35 -18.49 65.25
N HIS A 172 24.30 -19.03 64.59
CA HIS A 172 23.08 -18.32 64.13
C HIS A 172 21.85 -18.57 65.04
N PRO A 173 20.73 -17.83 64.86
CA PRO A 173 19.69 -18.30 63.92
C PRO A 173 19.00 -17.22 63.03
N GLN A 174 18.91 -17.55 61.73
CA GLN A 174 17.80 -17.31 60.77
C GLN A 174 16.97 -16.01 60.77
N VAL A 175 17.11 -15.24 59.68
CA VAL A 175 15.98 -14.83 58.81
C VAL A 175 16.43 -15.07 57.35
N VAL A 176 15.53 -15.46 56.45
CA VAL A 176 15.86 -15.89 55.08
C VAL A 176 15.98 -14.71 54.12
N GLY A 177 17.15 -14.56 53.50
CA GLY A 177 17.35 -13.79 52.27
C GLY A 177 18.31 -14.55 51.35
N THR A 178 17.81 -15.07 50.24
CA THR A 178 18.63 -15.79 49.25
C THR A 178 19.14 -14.82 48.20
N GLU A 179 20.46 -14.61 48.20
CA GLU A 179 21.17 -13.81 47.20
C GLU A 179 21.12 -14.45 45.79
N VAL A 180 21.37 -13.63 44.77
CA VAL A 180 21.45 -14.08 43.37
C VAL A 180 22.75 -14.84 43.16
N GLY A 181 22.70 -16.16 43.31
CA GLY A 181 23.85 -17.03 43.11
C GLY A 181 24.35 -17.00 41.66
N ASP A 182 25.64 -16.72 41.49
CA ASP A 182 26.33 -16.80 40.19
C ASP A 182 26.08 -18.15 39.51
N ARG A 183 25.68 -18.08 38.24
CA ARG A 183 25.59 -19.23 37.35
C ARG A 183 26.43 -18.97 36.12
N SER A 184 27.74 -19.08 36.33
CA SER A 184 28.76 -19.38 35.32
C SER A 184 28.50 -20.76 34.66
N ARG A 185 27.38 -20.87 33.93
CA ARG A 185 27.13 -21.89 32.92
C ARG A 185 27.47 -21.31 31.56
N SER A 186 28.37 -21.98 30.84
CA SER A 186 28.52 -21.86 29.40
C SER A 186 27.22 -22.30 28.73
N GLY A 187 26.30 -21.37 28.52
CA GLY A 187 25.10 -21.59 27.72
C GLY A 187 25.47 -21.76 26.26
N GLU A 188 24.78 -22.67 25.58
CA GLU A 188 24.75 -22.76 24.12
C GLU A 188 24.29 -21.41 23.53
N PRO A 189 24.67 -21.06 22.29
CA PRO A 189 24.16 -19.84 21.66
C PRO A 189 22.64 -19.85 21.65
N THR A 190 22.03 -18.83 22.26
CA THR A 190 20.57 -18.66 22.28
C THR A 190 20.09 -18.34 20.87
N VAL A 191 19.70 -19.40 20.15
CA VAL A 191 19.25 -19.38 18.75
C VAL A 191 18.27 -18.23 18.53
N SER A 192 18.69 -17.25 17.73
CA SER A 192 18.04 -15.93 17.64
C SER A 192 16.80 -15.93 16.73
N LEU A 193 15.85 -16.82 17.04
CA LEU A 193 14.62 -17.04 16.30
C LEU A 193 13.83 -15.74 16.10
N ARG A 194 13.49 -15.45 14.85
CA ARG A 194 12.69 -14.29 14.46
C ARG A 194 11.35 -14.73 13.95
N VAL A 195 10.28 -14.06 14.38
CA VAL A 195 8.91 -14.38 13.92
C VAL A 195 8.31 -13.19 13.21
N GLY A 196 8.03 -13.38 11.92
CA GLY A 196 7.19 -12.51 11.14
C GLY A 196 5.73 -12.87 11.36
N VAL A 197 4.89 -11.87 11.57
CA VAL A 197 3.46 -12.00 11.83
C VAL A 197 2.73 -11.06 10.88
N ASP A 198 1.66 -11.50 10.24
CA ASP A 198 0.73 -10.64 9.50
C ASP A 198 -0.72 -10.94 9.92
N VAL A 199 -1.38 -9.98 10.56
CA VAL A 199 -2.77 -10.14 11.01
C VAL A 199 -3.73 -9.65 9.92
N GLY A 200 -4.20 -10.61 9.12
CA GLY A 200 -5.27 -10.40 8.15
C GLY A 200 -6.67 -10.50 8.75
N GLY A 201 -7.69 -10.27 7.93
CA GLY A 201 -9.11 -10.30 8.34
C GLY A 201 -9.74 -11.69 8.49
N THR A 202 -8.96 -12.78 8.43
CA THR A 202 -9.48 -14.16 8.48
C THR A 202 -8.53 -15.09 9.21
N PHE A 203 -7.25 -14.99 8.87
CA PHE A 203 -6.17 -15.69 9.55
C PHE A 203 -5.07 -14.71 9.95
N THR A 204 -4.40 -15.02 11.05
CA THR A 204 -3.07 -14.50 11.37
C THR A 204 -2.05 -15.48 10.79
N ASP A 205 -1.16 -14.96 9.96
CA ASP A 205 -0.05 -15.71 9.39
C ASP A 205 1.22 -15.50 10.21
N LEU A 206 1.91 -16.59 10.55
CA LEU A 206 3.18 -16.56 11.26
C LEU A 206 4.25 -17.35 10.50
N VAL A 207 5.44 -16.76 10.40
CA VAL A 207 6.64 -17.37 9.84
C VAL A 207 7.80 -17.17 10.81
N ALA A 208 8.32 -18.27 11.34
CA ALA A 208 9.54 -18.28 12.14
C ALA A 208 10.75 -18.59 11.23
N LEU A 209 11.78 -17.76 11.32
CA LEU A 209 13.08 -17.98 10.69
C LEU A 209 14.13 -18.17 11.79
N ASP A 210 14.92 -19.22 11.65
CA ASP A 210 16.23 -19.34 12.29
C ASP A 210 17.28 -18.64 11.40
N PRO A 211 17.96 -17.57 11.88
CA PRO A 211 18.96 -16.86 11.08
C PRO A 211 20.30 -17.60 10.96
N GLU A 212 20.55 -18.65 11.75
CA GLU A 212 21.80 -19.42 11.71
C GLU A 212 21.70 -20.57 10.70
N SER A 213 20.64 -21.39 10.77
CA SER A 213 20.39 -22.47 9.82
C SER A 213 19.66 -22.04 8.54
N GLY A 214 19.01 -20.87 8.55
CA GLY A 214 18.08 -20.45 7.50
C GLY A 214 16.74 -21.19 7.53
N ALA A 215 16.48 -22.06 8.51
CA ALA A 215 15.27 -22.87 8.55
C ALA A 215 14.01 -22.01 8.72
N ILE A 216 13.06 -22.17 7.80
CA ILE A 216 11.76 -21.51 7.80
C ILE A 216 10.70 -22.49 8.34
N ARG A 217 9.91 -22.05 9.32
CA ARG A 217 8.70 -22.74 9.80
C ARG A 217 7.52 -21.79 9.73
N SER A 218 6.32 -22.30 9.43
CA SER A 218 5.13 -21.46 9.29
C SER A 218 3.90 -22.05 9.96
N LYS A 219 3.07 -21.22 10.58
CA LYS A 219 1.72 -21.60 11.05
C LYS A 219 0.72 -20.50 10.71
N LYS A 220 -0.47 -20.92 10.27
CA LYS A 220 -1.64 -20.08 10.06
C LYS A 220 -2.64 -20.41 11.17
N VAL A 221 -3.20 -19.39 11.82
CA VAL A 221 -4.21 -19.53 12.88
C VAL A 221 -5.40 -18.61 12.60
N PRO A 222 -6.63 -18.93 13.04
CA PRO A 222 -7.76 -18.02 12.87
C PRO A 222 -7.50 -16.65 13.50
N THR A 223 -7.90 -15.58 12.82
CA THR A 223 -7.88 -14.23 13.42
C THR A 223 -8.87 -14.18 14.58
N THR A 224 -8.52 -13.50 15.67
CA THR A 224 -9.41 -13.19 16.80
C THR A 224 -9.75 -11.69 16.80
N PRO A 225 -10.78 -11.22 16.07
CA PRO A 225 -10.97 -9.78 15.79
C PRO A 225 -11.15 -8.92 17.05
N ASP A 226 -11.82 -9.46 18.07
CA ASP A 226 -12.08 -8.77 19.35
C ASP A 226 -10.88 -8.75 20.29
N ALA A 227 -9.86 -9.59 20.03
CA ALA A 227 -8.62 -9.65 20.80
C ALA A 227 -7.43 -10.09 19.91
N PRO A 228 -6.95 -9.25 18.96
CA PRO A 228 -5.99 -9.72 17.96
C PRO A 228 -4.62 -10.10 18.53
N ALA A 229 -4.23 -9.53 19.68
CA ALA A 229 -3.00 -9.91 20.39
C ALA A 229 -3.02 -11.38 20.85
N ARG A 230 -4.21 -11.94 21.15
CA ARG A 230 -4.35 -13.35 21.51
C ARG A 230 -3.99 -14.27 20.35
N GLY A 231 -4.54 -14.04 19.15
CA GLY A 231 -4.21 -14.85 17.96
C GLY A 231 -2.72 -14.81 17.62
N VAL A 232 -2.03 -13.70 17.91
CA VAL A 232 -0.57 -13.60 17.80
C VAL A 232 0.13 -14.47 18.86
N LEU A 233 -0.27 -14.43 20.13
CA LEU A 233 0.28 -15.30 21.19
C LEU A 233 0.04 -16.79 20.93
N ASP A 234 -1.20 -17.17 20.58
CA ASP A 234 -1.61 -18.56 20.34
C ASP A 234 -0.77 -19.15 19.18
N GLY A 235 -0.51 -18.35 18.14
CA GLY A 235 0.41 -18.70 17.04
C GLY A 235 1.89 -18.76 17.44
N LEU A 236 2.38 -17.77 18.21
CA LEU A 236 3.79 -17.72 18.66
C LEU A 236 4.14 -18.93 19.52
N THR A 237 3.28 -19.26 20.48
CA THR A 237 3.44 -20.38 21.41
C THR A 237 3.53 -21.72 20.66
N ALA A 238 2.76 -21.88 19.59
CA ALA A 238 2.75 -23.09 18.76
C ALA A 238 3.93 -23.20 17.78
N LEU A 239 4.61 -22.09 17.43
CA LEU A 239 5.60 -22.05 16.34
C LEU A 239 7.04 -21.79 16.79
N ALA A 240 7.24 -20.91 17.78
CA ALA A 240 8.54 -20.43 18.22
C ALA A 240 8.49 -19.82 19.65
N PRO A 241 8.31 -20.64 20.71
CA PRO A 241 8.31 -20.15 22.09
C PRO A 241 9.64 -19.51 22.54
N GLY A 242 10.73 -19.73 21.81
CA GLY A 242 12.04 -19.09 22.01
C GLY A 242 12.30 -17.87 21.11
N ALA A 243 11.28 -17.18 20.62
CA ALA A 243 11.45 -16.01 19.75
C ALA A 243 12.21 -14.87 20.45
N THR A 244 13.23 -14.31 19.78
CA THR A 244 14.03 -13.16 20.26
C THR A 244 13.67 -11.84 19.56
N ALA A 245 12.99 -11.91 18.42
CA ALA A 245 12.47 -10.73 17.71
C ALA A 245 11.14 -11.05 17.01
N ILE A 246 10.21 -10.10 17.04
CA ILE A 246 8.92 -10.16 16.35
C ILE A 246 8.84 -8.98 15.37
N ALA A 247 8.42 -9.28 14.14
CA ALA A 247 8.17 -8.30 13.09
C ALA A 247 6.70 -8.42 12.65
N HIS A 248 5.91 -7.38 12.81
CA HIS A 248 4.44 -7.49 12.85
C HIS A 248 3.73 -6.53 11.87
N GLY A 249 3.00 -7.11 10.92
CA GLY A 249 2.00 -6.46 10.08
C GLY A 249 0.58 -6.66 10.61
N THR A 250 -0.30 -5.68 10.37
CA THR A 250 -1.71 -5.75 10.78
C THR A 250 -2.60 -4.85 9.94
N THR A 251 -3.79 -5.35 9.58
CA THR A 251 -4.79 -4.55 8.85
C THR A 251 -5.60 -3.60 9.73
N ILE A 252 -5.39 -3.56 11.06
CA ILE A 252 -6.26 -2.86 12.02
C ILE A 252 -6.47 -1.37 11.68
N VAL A 253 -5.42 -0.65 11.27
CA VAL A 253 -5.49 0.77 10.90
C VAL A 253 -6.21 0.96 9.55
N THR A 254 -5.95 0.07 8.59
CA THR A 254 -6.63 0.06 7.27
C THR A 254 -8.14 -0.06 7.46
N ASN A 255 -8.55 -1.08 8.22
CA ASN A 255 -9.94 -1.46 8.42
C ASN A 255 -10.69 -0.35 9.18
N ALA A 256 -10.09 0.21 10.23
CA ALA A 256 -10.65 1.34 10.97
C ALA A 256 -10.94 2.57 10.11
N ILE A 257 -10.07 2.91 9.14
CA ILE A 257 -10.28 4.06 8.24
C ILE A 257 -11.32 3.74 7.15
N VAL A 258 -11.35 2.51 6.63
CA VAL A 258 -12.33 2.08 5.61
C VAL A 258 -13.74 1.95 6.19
N GLU A 259 -13.86 1.45 7.42
CA GLU A 259 -15.14 1.23 8.13
C GLU A 259 -15.61 2.46 8.93
N GLY A 260 -14.85 3.55 8.94
CA GLY A 260 -15.17 4.77 9.71
C GLY A 260 -15.03 4.62 11.24
N ARG A 261 -14.45 3.53 11.73
CA ARG A 261 -14.25 3.23 13.17
C ARG A 261 -12.99 3.92 13.72
N HIS A 262 -12.98 5.24 13.68
CA HIS A 262 -11.88 6.08 14.16
C HIS A 262 -12.31 7.04 15.27
N ALA A 263 -11.35 7.55 16.04
CA ALA A 263 -11.59 8.39 17.20
C ALA A 263 -12.22 9.75 16.84
N ARG A 264 -12.96 10.34 17.79
CA ARG A 264 -13.56 11.68 17.66
C ARG A 264 -12.47 12.74 17.62
N THR A 265 -12.11 13.13 16.40
CA THR A 265 -10.92 13.96 16.15
C THR A 265 -11.27 15.43 16.04
N GLY A 266 -10.49 16.29 16.70
CA GLY A 266 -10.50 17.73 16.52
C GLY A 266 -9.39 18.17 15.57
N LEU A 267 -9.67 19.18 14.74
CA LEU A 267 -8.67 19.79 13.85
C LEU A 267 -8.38 21.23 14.30
N VAL A 268 -7.10 21.58 14.41
CA VAL A 268 -6.62 22.95 14.63
C VAL A 268 -5.90 23.45 13.38
N THR A 269 -6.27 24.64 12.92
CA THR A 269 -5.76 25.26 11.69
C THR A 269 -5.41 26.73 11.92
N THR A 270 -4.63 27.29 10.98
CA THR A 270 -4.46 28.74 10.83
C THR A 270 -5.83 29.43 10.69
N ARG A 271 -6.01 30.60 11.34
CA ARG A 271 -7.25 31.38 11.24
C ARG A 271 -7.65 31.66 9.78
N GLY A 272 -8.91 31.37 9.45
CA GLY A 272 -9.46 31.39 8.09
C GLY A 272 -9.33 30.10 7.29
N PHE A 273 -8.67 29.05 7.81
CA PHE A 273 -8.38 27.81 7.07
C PHE A 273 -9.10 26.56 7.59
N ARG A 274 -10.01 26.68 8.56
CA ARG A 274 -10.80 25.54 9.08
C ARG A 274 -11.61 24.78 8.03
N ASP A 275 -11.87 25.37 6.87
CA ASP A 275 -12.63 24.73 5.78
C ASP A 275 -11.76 24.04 4.72
N VAL A 276 -10.46 23.86 4.96
CA VAL A 276 -9.55 23.12 4.05
C VAL A 276 -10.04 21.69 3.75
N LEU A 277 -10.57 20.97 4.74
CA LEU A 277 -11.15 19.63 4.53
C LEU A 277 -12.54 19.68 3.86
N GLU A 278 -13.26 20.81 3.99
CA GLU A 278 -14.57 21.02 3.36
C GLU A 278 -14.42 21.31 1.86
N ILE A 279 -13.41 22.10 1.48
CA ILE A 279 -13.15 22.53 0.10
C ILE A 279 -12.37 21.46 -0.68
N ALA A 280 -11.39 20.82 -0.02
CA ALA A 280 -10.51 19.81 -0.60
C ALA A 280 -9.81 20.28 -1.89
N ARG A 281 -10.20 19.69 -3.03
CA ARG A 281 -9.74 20.03 -4.38
C ARG A 281 -10.90 20.28 -5.35
N GLN A 282 -12.12 20.43 -4.84
CA GLN A 282 -13.38 20.59 -5.60
C GLN A 282 -13.66 19.49 -6.66
N ASN A 283 -12.89 18.41 -6.66
CA ASN A 283 -13.00 17.30 -7.61
C ASN A 283 -14.13 16.32 -7.24
N ARG A 284 -14.76 15.74 -8.26
CA ARG A 284 -15.60 14.56 -8.12
C ARG A 284 -14.73 13.31 -8.22
N PHE A 285 -15.07 12.26 -7.46
CA PHE A 285 -14.44 10.95 -7.59
C PHE A 285 -15.02 10.23 -8.80
N ASP A 286 -16.35 10.09 -8.83
CA ASP A 286 -17.10 9.71 -10.03
C ASP A 286 -17.52 10.96 -10.80
N LEU A 287 -16.79 11.23 -11.89
CA LEU A 287 -16.99 12.45 -12.70
C LEU A 287 -18.40 12.53 -13.31
N TYR A 288 -18.95 11.39 -13.74
CA TYR A 288 -20.22 11.31 -14.46
C TYR A 288 -21.41 10.79 -13.63
N ARG A 289 -21.18 10.22 -12.44
CA ARG A 289 -22.25 9.80 -11.51
C ARG A 289 -22.72 11.00 -10.70
N LEU A 290 -23.61 11.80 -11.28
CA LEU A 290 -24.19 12.96 -10.59
C LEU A 290 -25.13 12.56 -9.44
N ASP A 291 -25.62 11.31 -9.46
CA ASP A 291 -26.48 10.67 -8.49
C ASP A 291 -25.78 10.26 -7.18
N VAL A 292 -24.45 10.13 -7.17
CA VAL A 292 -23.68 9.82 -5.95
C VAL A 292 -23.05 11.08 -5.35
N PRO A 293 -22.79 11.09 -4.01
CA PRO A 293 -22.00 12.15 -3.38
C PRO A 293 -20.66 12.33 -4.11
N PRO A 294 -20.23 13.58 -4.39
CA PRO A 294 -19.06 13.82 -5.24
C PRO A 294 -17.74 13.31 -4.64
N ARG A 295 -17.71 13.11 -3.32
CA ARG A 295 -16.57 12.65 -2.50
C ARG A 295 -17.10 12.27 -1.10
N PRO A 296 -16.33 11.54 -0.27
CA PRO A 296 -16.68 11.29 1.13
C PRO A 296 -16.96 12.57 1.92
N ALA A 297 -17.74 12.44 3.00
CA ALA A 297 -17.87 13.49 4.00
C ALA A 297 -16.49 13.81 4.62
N PRO A 298 -16.22 15.06 5.06
CA PRO A 298 -14.92 15.39 5.65
C PRO A 298 -14.69 14.67 6.98
N LEU A 299 -13.54 14.00 7.10
CA LEU A 299 -13.13 13.19 8.27
C LEU A 299 -13.38 13.88 9.64
N VAL A 300 -13.10 15.18 9.71
CA VAL A 300 -13.43 16.01 10.87
C VAL A 300 -14.64 16.87 10.51
N PRO A 301 -15.79 16.76 11.21
CA PRO A 301 -16.97 17.58 10.97
C PRO A 301 -16.73 19.04 11.40
N ARG A 302 -17.44 19.99 10.77
CA ARG A 302 -17.20 21.44 10.91
C ARG A 302 -17.16 21.95 12.35
N HIS A 303 -17.97 21.41 13.26
CA HIS A 303 -18.02 21.82 14.67
C HIS A 303 -16.83 21.33 15.52
N LEU A 304 -15.97 20.46 14.97
CA LEU A 304 -14.71 20.02 15.56
C LEU A 304 -13.48 20.64 14.86
N ARG A 305 -13.68 21.67 14.02
CA ARG A 305 -12.59 22.41 13.34
C ARG A 305 -12.41 23.78 13.99
N PHE A 306 -11.27 23.95 14.61
CA PHE A 306 -10.88 25.11 15.40
C PHE A 306 -9.75 25.87 14.70
N GLU A 307 -9.55 27.12 15.15
CA GLU A 307 -8.59 28.04 14.57
C GLU A 307 -7.76 28.73 15.65
N VAL A 308 -6.49 28.95 15.34
CA VAL A 308 -5.58 29.78 16.15
C VAL A 308 -5.07 30.96 15.31
N THR A 309 -4.89 32.12 15.94
CA THR A 309 -4.25 33.28 15.29
C THR A 309 -2.75 33.05 15.17
N GLU A 310 -2.30 32.78 13.95
CA GLU A 310 -0.91 32.64 13.51
C GLU A 310 -0.87 32.95 12.00
N ARG A 311 0.30 33.27 11.45
CA ARG A 311 0.57 33.14 10.02
C ARG A 311 2.05 32.96 9.71
N ILE A 312 2.38 31.89 8.99
CA ILE A 312 3.68 31.72 8.30
C ILE A 312 3.53 32.04 6.79
N GLY A 313 4.60 32.53 6.17
CA GLY A 313 4.75 32.79 4.73
C GLY A 313 5.26 31.59 3.94
N GLY A 314 5.11 31.61 2.60
CA GLY A 314 5.51 30.50 1.74
C GLY A 314 7.03 30.21 1.68
N ASP A 315 7.84 31.14 2.19
CA ASP A 315 9.29 31.08 2.36
C ASP A 315 9.74 30.72 3.79
N GLY A 316 8.79 30.59 4.73
CA GLY A 316 9.02 30.34 6.16
C GLY A 316 8.99 31.59 7.05
N GLN A 317 8.82 32.81 6.52
CA GLN A 317 8.80 34.02 7.36
C GLN A 317 7.56 34.09 8.27
N VAL A 318 7.70 34.62 9.49
CA VAL A 318 6.56 34.87 10.38
C VAL A 318 5.84 36.14 9.93
N VAL A 319 4.60 35.99 9.45
CA VAL A 319 3.72 37.09 9.02
C VAL A 319 2.80 37.54 10.16
N THR A 320 2.38 36.60 11.01
CA THR A 320 1.64 36.87 12.26
C THR A 320 2.13 35.90 13.32
N ALA A 321 2.61 36.42 14.45
CA ALA A 321 3.06 35.61 15.58
C ALA A 321 1.91 34.76 16.16
N LEU A 322 2.24 33.60 16.74
CA LEU A 322 1.27 32.74 17.41
C LEU A 322 0.66 33.44 18.64
N ALA A 323 -0.66 33.57 18.67
CA ALA A 323 -1.41 34.09 19.81
C ALA A 323 -1.57 33.04 20.93
N GLU A 324 -0.51 32.81 21.71
CA GLU A 324 -0.49 31.77 22.76
C GLU A 324 -1.60 31.90 23.81
N GLY A 325 -2.12 33.12 24.04
CA GLY A 325 -3.29 33.35 24.91
C GLY A 325 -4.58 32.67 24.44
N GLU A 326 -4.67 32.25 23.17
CA GLU A 326 -5.79 31.46 22.65
C GLU A 326 -5.70 29.97 23.05
N LEU A 327 -4.50 29.44 23.32
CA LEU A 327 -4.29 28.00 23.54
C LEU A 327 -5.05 27.44 24.76
N PRO A 328 -5.11 28.12 25.93
CA PRO A 328 -5.92 27.64 27.06
C PRO A 328 -7.43 27.67 26.78
N VAL A 329 -7.90 28.56 25.88
CA VAL A 329 -9.31 28.60 25.45
C VAL A 329 -9.59 27.44 24.51
N LEU A 330 -8.71 27.22 23.53
CA LEU A 330 -8.76 26.12 22.56
C LEU A 330 -8.72 24.75 23.26
N ALA A 331 -7.83 24.56 24.24
CA ALA A 331 -7.75 23.35 25.05
C ALA A 331 -9.05 23.06 25.83
N ARG A 332 -9.72 24.10 26.36
CA ARG A 332 -11.04 23.96 26.98
C ARG A 332 -12.12 23.59 25.96
N ALA A 333 -12.12 24.23 24.78
CA ALA A 333 -13.09 23.96 23.73
C ALA A 333 -13.00 22.53 23.17
N LEU A 334 -11.78 22.03 22.96
CA LEU A 334 -11.53 20.64 22.52
C LEU A 334 -12.06 19.62 23.54
N ARG A 335 -11.76 19.80 24.84
CA ARG A 335 -12.28 18.93 25.91
C ARG A 335 -13.81 19.02 26.04
N ALA A 336 -14.39 20.22 25.99
CA ALA A 336 -15.84 20.40 26.04
C ALA A 336 -16.56 19.79 24.82
N ALA A 337 -15.90 19.74 23.67
CA ALA A 337 -16.40 19.07 22.47
C ALA A 337 -16.21 17.53 22.48
N GLY A 338 -15.65 16.94 23.56
CA GLY A 338 -15.42 15.50 23.70
C GLY A 338 -14.41 14.94 22.70
N VAL A 339 -13.39 15.73 22.33
CA VAL A 339 -12.36 15.31 21.38
C VAL A 339 -11.39 14.32 22.03
N GLU A 340 -11.26 13.14 21.41
CA GLU A 340 -10.30 12.10 21.82
C GLU A 340 -8.89 12.39 21.33
N ALA A 341 -8.73 12.90 20.10
CA ALA A 341 -7.44 13.10 19.43
C ALA A 341 -7.41 14.43 18.65
N VAL A 342 -6.25 15.08 18.59
CA VAL A 342 -6.10 16.42 17.99
C VAL A 342 -5.13 16.38 16.83
N ALA A 343 -5.57 16.86 15.67
CA ALA A 343 -4.72 17.12 14.51
C ALA A 343 -4.40 18.62 14.43
N ILE A 344 -3.14 18.98 14.29
CA ILE A 344 -2.68 20.36 14.11
C ILE A 344 -2.08 20.47 12.72
N CYS A 345 -2.67 21.31 11.87
CA CYS A 345 -2.14 21.63 10.54
C CYS A 345 -2.22 23.13 10.27
N LEU A 346 -1.10 23.81 10.50
CA LEU A 346 -0.94 25.23 10.19
C LEU A 346 -0.36 25.40 8.78
N LEU A 347 -0.53 26.57 8.19
CA LEU A 347 0.01 26.88 6.88
C LEU A 347 1.53 27.02 6.94
N HIS A 348 2.22 26.48 5.93
CA HIS A 348 3.67 26.56 5.77
C HIS A 348 4.51 26.08 6.98
N ALA A 349 3.94 25.33 7.92
CA ALA A 349 4.65 24.71 9.05
C ALA A 349 5.79 23.76 8.60
N TYR A 350 5.72 23.23 7.38
CA TYR A 350 6.81 22.48 6.75
C TYR A 350 8.09 23.31 6.53
N ALA A 351 7.98 24.65 6.52
CA ALA A 351 9.09 25.60 6.39
C ALA A 351 9.46 26.27 7.72
N HIS A 352 8.49 26.45 8.63
CA HIS A 352 8.72 27.00 9.98
C HIS A 352 7.86 26.24 11.03
N PRO A 353 8.39 25.18 11.67
CA PRO A 353 7.60 24.25 12.47
C PRO A 353 7.19 24.80 13.86
N ASP A 354 7.89 25.81 14.38
CA ASP A 354 7.83 26.22 15.79
C ASP A 354 6.42 26.59 16.29
N HIS A 355 5.58 27.19 15.44
CA HIS A 355 4.20 27.50 15.80
C HIS A 355 3.37 26.22 16.01
N GLU A 356 3.57 25.18 15.20
CA GLU A 356 2.91 23.89 15.41
C GLU A 356 3.41 23.17 16.67
N ALA A 357 4.71 23.25 16.96
CA ALA A 357 5.26 22.70 18.20
C ALA A 357 4.68 23.39 19.45
N ARG A 358 4.61 24.72 19.47
CA ARG A 358 4.01 25.50 20.57
C ARG A 358 2.51 25.22 20.73
N VAL A 359 1.76 25.05 19.63
CA VAL A 359 0.35 24.63 19.68
C VAL A 359 0.23 23.19 20.22
N ARG A 360 1.09 22.24 19.81
CA ARG A 360 1.12 20.87 20.35
C ARG A 360 1.30 20.89 21.87
N ASP A 361 2.29 21.63 22.35
CA ASP A 361 2.65 21.65 23.77
C ASP A 361 1.57 22.34 24.61
N GLY A 362 0.98 23.43 24.11
CA GLY A 362 -0.19 24.09 24.74
C GLY A 362 -1.48 23.27 24.72
N LEU A 363 -1.59 22.23 23.87
CA LEU A 363 -2.74 21.34 23.74
C LEU A 363 -2.53 19.93 24.31
N ALA A 364 -1.34 19.60 24.83
CA ALA A 364 -1.06 18.30 25.45
C ALA A 364 -1.99 17.96 26.63
N ALA A 365 -2.49 18.97 27.35
CA ALA A 365 -3.49 18.81 28.40
C ALA A 365 -4.95 18.66 27.88
N ALA A 366 -5.19 18.80 26.57
CA ALA A 366 -6.51 18.61 25.96
C ALA A 366 -6.73 17.17 25.48
N SER A 367 -5.68 16.51 24.99
CA SER A 367 -5.64 15.09 24.62
C SER A 367 -4.18 14.59 24.65
N PRO A 368 -3.92 13.33 25.07
CA PRO A 368 -2.60 12.71 24.93
C PRO A 368 -2.27 12.34 23.47
N TYR A 369 -3.26 12.34 22.57
CA TYR A 369 -3.13 11.92 21.17
C TYR A 369 -3.09 13.14 20.24
N VAL A 370 -1.93 13.79 20.17
CA VAL A 370 -1.72 14.96 19.30
C VAL A 370 -0.87 14.60 18.08
N SER A 371 -1.39 14.89 16.89
CA SER A 371 -0.73 14.67 15.60
C SER A 371 -0.44 16.00 14.92
N VAL A 372 0.79 16.20 14.46
CA VAL A 372 1.32 17.52 14.08
C VAL A 372 1.86 17.51 12.65
N SER A 373 1.44 18.46 11.81
CA SER A 373 1.58 18.29 10.37
C SER A 373 3.01 18.29 9.86
N HIS A 374 3.90 19.13 10.39
CA HIS A 374 5.33 19.10 10.03
C HIS A 374 6.03 17.82 10.50
N GLU A 375 5.57 17.18 11.58
CA GLU A 375 6.13 15.89 12.01
C GLU A 375 5.68 14.77 11.06
N ILE A 376 4.38 14.69 10.77
CA ILE A 376 3.78 13.60 9.96
C ILE A 376 4.13 13.74 8.48
N ASN A 377 4.06 14.95 7.91
CA ASN A 377 4.31 15.23 6.51
C ASN A 377 4.76 16.71 6.32
N ALA A 378 6.06 16.96 6.24
CA ALA A 378 6.60 18.29 5.94
C ALA A 378 6.60 18.63 4.42
N GLU A 379 5.52 18.32 3.72
CA GLU A 379 5.32 18.66 2.31
C GLU A 379 4.28 19.80 2.11
N PHE A 380 4.51 20.60 1.06
CA PHE A 380 3.53 21.55 0.52
C PHE A 380 2.29 20.83 -0.02
N ARG A 381 1.24 21.59 -0.38
CA ARG A 381 -0.16 21.15 -0.60
C ARG A 381 -0.88 20.86 0.74
N GLU A 382 -1.65 21.84 1.19
CA GLU A 382 -2.28 21.92 2.51
C GLU A 382 -3.44 20.94 2.75
N TYR A 383 -4.33 20.69 1.77
CA TYR A 383 -5.40 19.70 1.94
C TYR A 383 -4.87 18.29 2.20
N GLU A 384 -3.94 17.81 1.38
CA GLU A 384 -3.37 16.46 1.49
C GLU A 384 -2.58 16.30 2.79
N ARG A 385 -1.84 17.35 3.21
CA ARG A 385 -1.16 17.37 4.52
C ARG A 385 -2.17 17.36 5.68
N THR A 386 -3.23 18.16 5.64
CA THR A 386 -4.27 18.19 6.68
C THR A 386 -5.01 16.84 6.77
N ALA A 387 -5.41 16.26 5.64
CA ALA A 387 -6.08 14.97 5.60
C ALA A 387 -5.20 13.85 6.17
N THR A 388 -3.91 13.80 5.80
CA THR A 388 -2.95 12.82 6.32
C THR A 388 -2.75 13.00 7.83
N THR A 389 -2.59 14.23 8.32
CA THR A 389 -2.40 14.53 9.75
C THR A 389 -3.65 14.20 10.56
N ALA A 390 -4.85 14.48 10.02
CA ALA A 390 -6.12 14.18 10.67
C ALA A 390 -6.44 12.68 10.70
N LEU A 391 -6.13 11.93 9.63
CA LEU A 391 -6.21 10.47 9.63
C LEU A 391 -5.29 9.85 10.66
N ASN A 392 -4.05 10.37 10.79
CA ASN A 392 -3.10 9.88 11.78
C ASN A 392 -3.61 10.12 13.21
N ALA A 393 -4.09 11.33 13.52
CA ALA A 393 -4.74 11.61 14.81
C ALA A 393 -5.90 10.64 15.10
N ALA A 394 -6.79 10.43 14.12
CA ALA A 394 -8.00 9.64 14.30
C ALA A 394 -7.76 8.16 14.62
N VAL A 395 -6.59 7.61 14.26
CA VAL A 395 -6.22 6.21 14.56
C VAL A 395 -5.19 6.04 15.67
N MET A 396 -4.63 7.13 16.24
CA MET A 396 -3.74 7.07 17.42
C MET A 396 -4.36 6.35 18.61
N PRO A 397 -5.60 6.65 19.07
CA PRO A 397 -6.18 5.96 20.24
C PRO A 397 -6.44 4.46 20.00
N LEU A 398 -6.66 4.06 18.75
CA LEU A 398 -6.86 2.65 18.39
C LEU A 398 -5.54 1.88 18.39
N ALA A 399 -4.51 2.42 17.71
CA ALA A 399 -3.19 1.81 17.65
C ALA A 399 -2.53 1.77 19.03
N ASP A 400 -2.66 2.81 19.84
CA ASP A 400 -2.05 2.87 21.17
C ASP A 400 -2.61 1.79 22.11
N ARG A 401 -3.94 1.60 22.13
CA ARG A 401 -4.59 0.50 22.86
C ARG A 401 -4.17 -0.87 22.33
N TYR A 402 -4.12 -1.06 21.01
CA TYR A 402 -3.72 -2.33 20.40
C TYR A 402 -2.28 -2.71 20.77
N LEU A 403 -1.34 -1.77 20.61
CA LEU A 403 0.06 -1.99 20.93
C LEU A 403 0.27 -2.23 22.43
N ALA A 404 -0.51 -1.57 23.31
CA ALA A 404 -0.42 -1.80 24.75
C ALA A 404 -0.89 -3.20 25.17
N ASP A 405 -1.99 -3.71 24.60
CA ASP A 405 -2.42 -5.09 24.86
C ASP A 405 -1.45 -6.11 24.25
N LEU A 406 -0.88 -5.84 23.07
CA LEU A 406 0.15 -6.71 22.46
C LEU A 406 1.42 -6.78 23.33
N GLU A 407 1.96 -5.64 23.76
CA GLU A 407 3.14 -5.58 24.65
C GLU A 407 2.86 -6.25 26.00
N ALA A 408 1.71 -5.98 26.63
CA ALA A 408 1.33 -6.63 27.89
C ALA A 408 1.09 -8.15 27.73
N SER A 409 0.56 -8.58 26.58
CA SER A 409 0.38 -10.00 26.24
C SER A 409 1.72 -10.72 26.05
N LEU A 410 2.65 -10.12 25.30
CA LEU A 410 3.99 -10.65 25.11
C LEU A 410 4.78 -10.72 26.43
N ALA A 411 4.70 -9.68 27.26
CA ALA A 411 5.34 -9.65 28.59
C ALA A 411 4.77 -10.74 29.53
N ARG A 412 3.44 -10.95 29.53
CA ARG A 412 2.79 -12.06 30.28
C ARG A 412 3.24 -13.44 29.80
N ALA A 413 3.58 -13.59 28.52
CA ALA A 413 4.12 -14.81 27.93
C ALA A 413 5.65 -14.98 28.13
N GLY A 414 6.32 -14.05 28.83
CA GLY A 414 7.76 -14.11 29.08
C GLY A 414 8.65 -13.65 27.92
N PHE A 415 8.08 -13.04 26.88
CA PHE A 415 8.86 -12.52 25.75
C PHE A 415 9.65 -11.27 26.15
N GLY A 416 10.97 -11.40 26.23
CA GLY A 416 11.92 -10.30 26.45
C GLY A 416 12.63 -9.79 25.18
N GLY A 417 12.12 -10.14 24.00
CA GLY A 417 12.71 -9.78 22.71
C GLY A 417 12.30 -8.40 22.19
N SER A 418 12.70 -8.07 20.95
CA SER A 418 12.29 -6.82 20.29
C SER A 418 10.99 -6.98 19.48
N LEU A 419 10.15 -5.95 19.46
CA LEU A 419 8.92 -5.87 18.66
C LEU A 419 9.01 -4.71 17.66
N HIS A 420 8.89 -5.04 16.38
CA HIS A 420 8.87 -4.08 15.27
C HIS A 420 7.55 -4.17 14.49
N LEU A 421 7.10 -3.03 13.96
CA LEU A 421 5.88 -2.88 13.18
C LEU A 421 6.23 -2.62 11.71
N LEU A 422 5.56 -3.35 10.81
CA LEU A 422 5.72 -3.18 9.36
C LEU A 422 5.00 -1.92 8.88
N GLN A 423 5.72 -1.11 8.11
CA GLN A 423 5.20 0.10 7.46
C GLN A 423 4.73 -0.18 6.02
N SER A 424 3.75 0.60 5.58
CA SER A 424 3.30 0.70 4.19
C SER A 424 4.42 1.03 3.21
N GLY A 425 5.49 1.73 3.66
CA GLY A 425 6.69 2.06 2.89
C GLY A 425 7.72 0.92 2.74
N GLY A 426 7.38 -0.31 3.13
CA GLY A 426 8.26 -1.48 3.02
C GLY A 426 9.50 -1.34 3.89
N GLY A 427 9.30 -1.10 5.19
CA GLY A 427 10.32 -0.93 6.22
C GLY A 427 9.74 -1.26 7.61
N MET A 428 10.61 -1.58 8.57
CA MET A 428 10.22 -1.81 9.97
C MET A 428 10.47 -0.58 10.85
N MET A 429 9.61 -0.37 11.86
CA MET A 429 9.75 0.67 12.89
C MET A 429 9.48 0.14 14.30
N SER A 430 10.05 0.78 15.33
CA SER A 430 9.77 0.45 16.73
C SER A 430 8.38 0.91 17.20
N VAL A 431 7.87 0.27 18.27
CA VAL A 431 6.53 0.54 18.85
C VAL A 431 6.33 2.02 19.19
N ALA A 432 7.36 2.68 19.72
CA ALA A 432 7.32 4.10 20.09
C ALA A 432 7.05 5.03 18.88
N VAL A 433 7.54 4.66 17.69
CA VAL A 433 7.24 5.39 16.45
C VAL A 433 5.85 5.02 15.93
N ALA A 434 5.46 3.75 16.03
CA ALA A 434 4.13 3.27 15.62
C ALA A 434 2.99 3.96 16.40
N ARG A 435 3.13 4.20 17.71
CA ARG A 435 2.16 4.95 18.54
C ARG A 435 1.98 6.41 18.08
N ARG A 436 3.03 7.05 17.54
CA ARG A 436 2.99 8.44 17.03
C ARG A 436 2.57 8.55 15.57
N ARG A 437 2.93 7.56 14.74
CA ARG A 437 2.70 7.52 13.29
C ARG A 437 1.88 6.30 12.83
N PRO A 438 0.76 5.96 13.49
CA PRO A 438 0.01 4.74 13.19
C PRO A 438 -0.52 4.67 11.75
N LEU A 439 -0.72 5.82 11.08
CA LEU A 439 -1.13 5.83 9.67
C LEU A 439 -0.08 5.17 8.74
N ALA A 440 1.19 5.11 9.14
CA ALA A 440 2.23 4.37 8.42
C ALA A 440 2.05 2.84 8.46
N MET A 441 1.21 2.30 9.36
CA MET A 441 0.84 0.87 9.39
C MET A 441 -0.27 0.53 8.38
N ALA A 442 -0.94 1.53 7.79
CA ALA A 442 -2.09 1.30 6.92
C ALA A 442 -1.67 0.65 5.60
N VAL A 443 -2.14 -0.58 5.37
CA VAL A 443 -1.73 -1.48 4.27
C VAL A 443 -0.28 -1.96 4.41
N SER A 444 0.09 -2.40 5.63
CA SER A 444 1.34 -3.11 5.89
C SER A 444 1.42 -4.48 5.19
N GLY A 445 0.34 -5.29 5.23
CA GLY A 445 0.36 -6.69 4.75
C GLY A 445 0.86 -6.84 3.30
N PRO A 446 0.28 -6.13 2.32
CA PRO A 446 0.78 -6.15 0.93
C PRO A 446 2.21 -5.61 0.78
N ALA A 447 2.65 -4.66 1.63
CA ALA A 447 4.05 -4.24 1.65
C ALA A 447 4.99 -5.36 2.14
N GLY A 448 4.50 -6.24 3.02
CA GLY A 448 5.17 -7.48 3.45
C GLY A 448 5.30 -8.47 2.29
N GLY A 449 4.21 -8.78 1.59
CA GLY A 449 4.23 -9.64 0.40
C GLY A 449 5.23 -9.13 -0.66
N VAL A 450 5.30 -7.81 -0.87
CA VAL A 450 6.29 -7.20 -1.77
C VAL A 450 7.72 -7.24 -1.21
N ALA A 451 7.92 -7.15 0.11
CA ALA A 451 9.24 -7.35 0.72
C ALA A 451 9.74 -8.79 0.53
N ALA A 452 8.87 -9.79 0.74
CA ALA A 452 9.16 -11.20 0.44
C ALA A 452 9.46 -11.42 -1.06
N ALA A 453 8.69 -10.78 -1.95
CA ALA A 453 8.93 -10.85 -3.39
C ALA A 453 10.27 -10.20 -3.77
N ARG A 454 10.68 -9.08 -3.14
CA ARG A 454 12.02 -8.48 -3.33
C ARG A 454 13.15 -9.37 -2.80
N PHE A 455 12.95 -10.02 -1.66
CA PHE A 455 13.89 -10.98 -1.08
C PHE A 455 14.10 -12.18 -2.02
N LEU A 456 13.01 -12.80 -2.49
CA LEU A 456 13.05 -13.89 -3.46
C LEU A 456 13.67 -13.45 -4.81
N THR A 457 13.33 -12.25 -5.29
CA THR A 457 13.93 -11.65 -6.49
C THR A 457 15.45 -11.60 -6.40
N ARG A 458 16.00 -11.16 -5.25
CA ARG A 458 17.44 -11.15 -4.98
C ARG A 458 18.02 -12.57 -4.92
N ALA A 459 17.39 -13.48 -4.16
CA ALA A 459 17.88 -14.85 -3.93
C ALA A 459 17.91 -15.71 -5.22
N LEU A 460 17.01 -15.44 -6.17
CA LEU A 460 16.94 -16.11 -7.48
C LEU A 460 17.67 -15.35 -8.61
N GLY A 461 18.30 -14.20 -8.32
CA GLY A 461 18.99 -13.39 -9.34
C GLY A 461 18.07 -12.77 -10.40
N LEU A 462 16.76 -12.64 -10.12
CA LEU A 462 15.78 -12.07 -11.03
C LEU A 462 15.94 -10.54 -11.10
N ARG A 463 15.73 -9.96 -12.29
CA ARG A 463 15.88 -8.50 -12.52
C ARG A 463 14.56 -7.73 -12.50
N HIS A 464 13.50 -8.34 -13.03
CA HIS A 464 12.19 -7.72 -13.21
C HIS A 464 11.10 -8.73 -12.83
N VAL A 465 10.22 -8.34 -11.91
CA VAL A 465 9.20 -9.18 -11.29
C VAL A 465 7.89 -8.40 -11.16
N ILE A 466 6.77 -9.04 -11.48
CA ILE A 466 5.46 -8.63 -10.99
C ILE A 466 5.17 -9.47 -9.75
N ALA A 467 5.05 -8.82 -8.59
CA ALA A 467 4.50 -9.45 -7.40
C ALA A 467 2.97 -9.51 -7.54
N PHE A 468 2.39 -10.67 -7.26
CA PHE A 468 0.97 -10.97 -7.46
C PHE A 468 0.45 -11.78 -6.27
N ASP A 469 -0.21 -11.11 -5.34
CA ASP A 469 -0.93 -11.73 -4.21
C ASP A 469 -2.41 -11.87 -4.58
N MET A 470 -3.04 -13.00 -4.26
CA MET A 470 -4.49 -13.15 -4.36
C MET A 470 -5.04 -13.99 -3.21
N GLY A 471 -5.87 -13.31 -2.40
CA GLY A 471 -6.58 -13.88 -1.26
C GLY A 471 -8.07 -14.10 -1.55
N GLY A 472 -8.88 -14.13 -0.48
CA GLY A 472 -10.33 -14.33 -0.57
C GLY A 472 -11.09 -13.11 -1.10
N THR A 473 -10.67 -11.89 -0.75
CA THR A 473 -11.41 -10.65 -1.08
C THR A 473 -10.81 -9.85 -2.23
N THR A 474 -9.48 -9.87 -2.35
CA THR A 474 -8.71 -8.99 -3.24
C THR A 474 -7.53 -9.71 -3.89
N THR A 475 -7.07 -9.12 -4.99
CA THR A 475 -5.74 -9.31 -5.56
C THR A 475 -4.95 -8.03 -5.35
N ASP A 476 -3.66 -8.14 -5.03
CA ASP A 476 -2.73 -7.02 -4.88
C ASP A 476 -1.53 -7.23 -5.83
N VAL A 477 -1.22 -6.24 -6.67
CA VAL A 477 -0.13 -6.33 -7.66
C VAL A 477 0.89 -5.21 -7.50
N CYS A 478 2.18 -5.52 -7.62
CA CYS A 478 3.26 -4.53 -7.53
C CYS A 478 4.40 -4.77 -8.54
N LEU A 479 4.95 -3.68 -9.06
CA LEU A 479 6.10 -3.68 -9.96
C LEU A 479 7.40 -3.73 -9.16
N ILE A 480 8.21 -4.76 -9.37
CA ILE A 480 9.60 -4.84 -8.90
C ILE A 480 10.52 -4.80 -10.11
N ALA A 481 11.37 -3.78 -10.21
CA ALA A 481 12.34 -3.64 -11.28
C ALA A 481 13.69 -3.22 -10.70
N ASP A 482 14.78 -3.77 -11.26
CA ASP A 482 16.13 -3.38 -10.89
C ASP A 482 16.42 -3.63 -9.39
N GLY A 483 15.79 -4.68 -8.82
CA GLY A 483 15.86 -5.06 -7.40
C GLY A 483 15.04 -4.17 -6.43
N ARG A 484 14.28 -3.21 -6.95
CA ARG A 484 13.51 -2.21 -6.18
C ARG A 484 12.01 -2.38 -6.48
N ALA A 485 11.18 -2.40 -5.44
CA ALA A 485 9.74 -2.19 -5.65
C ALA A 485 9.49 -0.72 -6.00
N GLU A 486 8.44 -0.47 -6.78
CA GLU A 486 7.92 0.88 -6.97
C GLU A 486 7.35 1.44 -5.65
N SER A 487 7.43 2.75 -5.47
CA SER A 487 6.89 3.48 -4.32
C SER A 487 6.02 4.63 -4.82
N VAL A 488 4.91 4.88 -4.15
CA VAL A 488 4.01 6.01 -4.42
C VAL A 488 4.05 7.00 -3.26
N PRO A 489 4.19 8.32 -3.52
CA PRO A 489 4.25 9.33 -2.46
C PRO A 489 2.87 9.63 -1.85
N GLN A 490 1.80 9.26 -2.55
CA GLN A 490 0.41 9.48 -2.13
C GLN A 490 -0.50 8.37 -2.68
N ARG A 491 -1.47 7.96 -1.86
CA ARG A 491 -2.56 7.03 -2.23
C ARG A 491 -3.90 7.51 -1.68
N ARG A 492 -4.97 6.75 -1.90
CA ARG A 492 -6.28 6.97 -1.25
C ARG A 492 -6.60 5.84 -0.28
N LEU A 493 -7.23 6.16 0.85
CA LEU A 493 -7.67 5.23 1.88
C LEU A 493 -8.94 5.78 2.54
N GLY A 494 -10.01 4.98 2.65
CA GLY A 494 -11.35 5.49 2.99
C GLY A 494 -11.85 6.58 2.01
N GLY A 495 -11.30 6.63 0.79
CA GLY A 495 -11.47 7.71 -0.18
C GLY A 495 -10.61 8.96 0.07
N TYR A 496 -10.15 9.21 1.29
CA TYR A 496 -9.29 10.34 1.65
C TYR A 496 -7.87 10.21 1.06
N PRO A 497 -7.17 11.30 0.72
CA PRO A 497 -5.77 11.24 0.35
C PRO A 497 -4.88 10.97 1.58
N VAL A 498 -4.02 9.96 1.47
CA VAL A 498 -2.92 9.69 2.40
C VAL A 498 -1.62 9.97 1.67
N ARG A 499 -0.89 11.00 2.09
CA ARG A 499 0.43 11.36 1.56
C ARG A 499 1.50 10.90 2.55
N LEU A 500 1.83 9.62 2.47
CA LEU A 500 2.95 8.97 3.13
C LEU A 500 3.58 8.00 2.10
N PRO A 501 4.91 7.85 2.06
CA PRO A 501 5.55 6.86 1.19
C PRO A 501 4.95 5.48 1.41
N SER A 502 4.45 4.87 0.33
CA SER A 502 3.84 3.54 0.35
C SER A 502 4.39 2.72 -0.82
N VAL A 503 4.55 1.40 -0.64
CA VAL A 503 4.82 0.49 -1.75
C VAL A 503 3.73 0.67 -2.82
N GLY A 504 4.14 0.71 -4.09
CA GLY A 504 3.28 0.91 -5.26
C GLY A 504 2.42 -0.30 -5.59
N VAL A 505 1.57 -0.72 -4.65
CA VAL A 505 0.58 -1.79 -4.80
C VAL A 505 -0.71 -1.23 -5.41
N GLU A 506 -1.21 -1.90 -6.44
CA GLU A 506 -2.54 -1.68 -7.02
C GLU A 506 -3.46 -2.84 -6.57
N SER A 507 -4.57 -2.51 -5.91
CA SER A 507 -5.50 -3.47 -5.30
C SER A 507 -6.77 -3.64 -6.15
N ILE A 508 -7.20 -4.87 -6.41
CA ILE A 508 -8.38 -5.21 -7.22
C ILE A 508 -9.36 -6.04 -6.39
N GLY A 509 -10.66 -5.74 -6.47
CA GLY A 509 -11.76 -6.53 -5.89
C GLY A 509 -12.03 -7.87 -6.61
N ALA A 510 -10.96 -8.60 -6.94
CA ALA A 510 -10.95 -9.91 -7.58
C ALA A 510 -10.14 -10.87 -6.70
N GLY A 511 -10.78 -11.46 -5.70
CA GLY A 511 -10.27 -12.58 -4.89
C GLY A 511 -11.10 -13.84 -5.11
N GLY A 512 -10.74 -14.94 -4.46
CA GLY A 512 -11.47 -16.22 -4.58
C GLY A 512 -12.97 -16.10 -4.22
N GLY A 513 -13.28 -15.36 -3.17
CA GLY A 513 -14.64 -15.06 -2.74
C GLY A 513 -15.30 -13.88 -3.46
N SER A 514 -14.74 -13.32 -4.55
CA SER A 514 -15.41 -12.25 -5.31
C SER A 514 -16.71 -12.77 -5.95
N LEU A 515 -17.80 -12.03 -5.76
CA LEU A 515 -19.13 -12.44 -6.18
C LEU A 515 -19.28 -12.41 -7.71
N VAL A 516 -19.89 -13.47 -8.24
CA VAL A 516 -20.26 -13.62 -9.64
C VAL A 516 -21.71 -13.16 -9.82
N ARG A 517 -21.99 -12.41 -10.90
CA ARG A 517 -23.36 -12.11 -11.32
C ARG A 517 -23.46 -11.99 -12.84
N VAL A 518 -24.63 -12.30 -13.39
CA VAL A 518 -25.02 -11.92 -14.75
C VAL A 518 -25.84 -10.63 -14.63
N GLU A 519 -25.43 -9.60 -15.35
CA GLU A 519 -26.13 -8.30 -15.39
C GLU A 519 -27.34 -8.36 -16.35
N ALA A 520 -28.21 -7.35 -16.30
CA ALA A 520 -29.42 -7.29 -17.12
C ALA A 520 -29.17 -7.17 -18.64
N ASP A 521 -27.93 -6.90 -19.06
CA ASP A 521 -27.47 -6.91 -20.46
C ASP A 521 -26.93 -8.29 -20.91
N GLY A 522 -26.99 -9.30 -20.04
CA GLY A 522 -26.38 -10.62 -20.24
C GLY A 522 -24.88 -10.69 -19.91
N GLY A 523 -24.26 -9.58 -19.50
CA GLY A 523 -22.84 -9.50 -19.20
C GLY A 523 -22.47 -10.19 -17.89
N LEU A 524 -21.56 -11.16 -17.95
CA LEU A 524 -20.97 -11.79 -16.77
C LEU A 524 -19.98 -10.82 -16.08
N ARG A 525 -20.14 -10.61 -14.76
CA ARG A 525 -19.21 -9.82 -13.93
C ARG A 525 -18.77 -10.59 -12.69
N VAL A 526 -17.52 -10.33 -12.29
CA VAL A 526 -16.90 -10.80 -11.06
C VAL A 526 -16.46 -9.59 -10.25
N GLY A 527 -16.86 -9.52 -8.98
CA GLY A 527 -16.54 -8.40 -8.09
C GLY A 527 -17.28 -7.09 -8.41
N PRO A 528 -16.91 -5.96 -7.77
CA PRO A 528 -15.91 -5.84 -6.71
C PRO A 528 -16.39 -6.35 -5.33
N ALA A 529 -17.68 -6.64 -5.18
CA ALA A 529 -18.23 -7.25 -3.97
C ALA A 529 -17.67 -8.67 -3.75
N SER A 530 -17.56 -9.09 -2.49
CA SER A 530 -17.02 -10.38 -2.08
C SER A 530 -17.87 -11.00 -0.96
N ALA A 531 -17.94 -12.33 -0.91
CA ALA A 531 -18.53 -13.09 0.19
C ALA A 531 -17.67 -13.09 1.47
N GLY A 532 -16.45 -12.52 1.41
CA GLY A 532 -15.50 -12.50 2.52
C GLY A 532 -15.05 -13.91 2.92
N ALA A 533 -14.79 -14.09 4.21
CA ALA A 533 -14.57 -15.42 4.81
C ALA A 533 -15.85 -16.05 5.35
N HIS A 534 -16.74 -15.22 5.91
CA HIS A 534 -18.05 -15.61 6.42
C HIS A 534 -19.10 -14.63 5.87
N PRO A 535 -20.17 -15.09 5.19
CA PRO A 535 -20.54 -16.49 4.96
C PRO A 535 -19.67 -17.22 3.92
N GLY A 536 -18.80 -16.50 3.20
CA GLY A 536 -17.81 -17.07 2.27
C GLY A 536 -18.39 -17.69 0.99
N PRO A 537 -17.53 -18.28 0.14
CA PRO A 537 -17.93 -19.16 -0.96
C PRO A 537 -18.95 -20.23 -0.54
N ALA A 538 -19.88 -20.56 -1.42
CA ALA A 538 -20.90 -21.57 -1.12
C ALA A 538 -20.27 -22.95 -0.83
N CYS A 539 -19.19 -23.26 -1.54
CA CYS A 539 -18.39 -24.47 -1.36
C CYS A 539 -17.68 -24.60 0.00
N TYR A 540 -17.72 -23.59 0.87
CA TYR A 540 -17.19 -23.69 2.26
C TYR A 540 -18.26 -24.17 3.26
N GLY A 541 -19.54 -24.23 2.86
CA GLY A 541 -20.64 -24.66 3.72
C GLY A 541 -21.07 -23.68 4.82
N GLN A 542 -20.39 -22.54 4.98
CA GLN A 542 -20.60 -21.54 6.06
C GLN A 542 -21.77 -20.57 5.79
N GLY A 543 -22.82 -21.05 5.11
CA GLY A 543 -24.00 -20.26 4.77
C GLY A 543 -23.89 -19.41 3.50
N GLY A 544 -22.80 -19.53 2.74
CA GLY A 544 -22.65 -18.88 1.43
C GLY A 544 -23.69 -19.36 0.42
N THR A 545 -24.37 -18.43 -0.26
CA THR A 545 -25.46 -18.72 -1.24
C THR A 545 -25.29 -18.02 -2.60
N ALA A 546 -24.31 -17.13 -2.73
CA ALA A 546 -23.99 -16.46 -3.99
C ALA A 546 -22.72 -17.08 -4.62
N PRO A 547 -22.68 -17.29 -5.95
CA PRO A 547 -21.53 -17.89 -6.61
C PRO A 547 -20.27 -17.01 -6.55
N THR A 548 -19.11 -17.66 -6.38
CA THR A 548 -17.79 -17.01 -6.30
C THR A 548 -16.77 -17.61 -7.28
N VAL A 549 -15.57 -17.01 -7.36
CA VAL A 549 -14.44 -17.53 -8.14
C VAL A 549 -13.94 -18.87 -7.58
N THR A 550 -13.96 -19.06 -6.26
CA THR A 550 -13.62 -20.34 -5.62
C THR A 550 -14.62 -21.44 -5.98
N ASP A 551 -15.92 -21.13 -6.00
CA ASP A 551 -16.95 -22.09 -6.47
C ASP A 551 -16.67 -22.50 -7.92
N ALA A 552 -16.29 -21.55 -8.79
CA ALA A 552 -15.94 -21.83 -10.18
C ALA A 552 -14.70 -22.72 -10.32
N HIS A 553 -13.68 -22.56 -9.46
CA HIS A 553 -12.53 -23.49 -9.43
C HIS A 553 -12.92 -24.92 -9.04
N VAL A 554 -13.83 -25.08 -8.07
CA VAL A 554 -14.32 -26.41 -7.63
C VAL A 554 -15.14 -27.09 -8.74
N VAL A 555 -16.04 -26.35 -9.40
CA VAL A 555 -16.84 -26.85 -10.53
C VAL A 555 -15.96 -27.21 -11.73
N ALA A 556 -15.00 -26.36 -12.08
CA ALA A 556 -14.01 -26.61 -13.12
C ALA A 556 -13.04 -27.77 -12.77
N GLY A 557 -12.95 -28.19 -11.50
CA GLY A 557 -12.01 -29.22 -11.04
C GLY A 557 -10.56 -28.76 -10.95
N THR A 558 -10.32 -27.44 -10.93
CA THR A 558 -8.99 -26.84 -10.73
C THR A 558 -8.67 -26.55 -9.26
N LEU A 559 -9.69 -26.59 -8.39
CA LEU A 559 -9.54 -26.78 -6.95
C LEU A 559 -10.21 -28.10 -6.54
N ARG A 560 -9.58 -28.86 -5.65
CA ARG A 560 -10.01 -30.22 -5.28
C ARG A 560 -11.29 -30.21 -4.43
N SER A 561 -12.28 -30.99 -4.85
CA SER A 561 -13.63 -31.03 -4.26
C SER A 561 -13.72 -31.67 -2.87
N ASP A 562 -12.75 -32.50 -2.49
CA ASP A 562 -12.61 -33.12 -1.16
C ASP A 562 -11.55 -32.43 -0.28
N ALA A 563 -11.03 -31.26 -0.72
CA ALA A 563 -9.97 -30.58 0.00
C ALA A 563 -10.41 -30.12 1.40
N LEU A 564 -9.48 -30.23 2.34
CA LEU A 564 -9.57 -29.60 3.66
C LEU A 564 -8.67 -28.35 3.64
N LEU A 565 -9.21 -27.26 3.08
CA LEU A 565 -8.49 -26.01 2.87
C LEU A 565 -8.03 -25.45 4.22
N GLY A 566 -6.72 -25.21 4.35
CA GLY A 566 -6.12 -24.69 5.58
C GLY A 566 -6.41 -25.56 6.81
N GLU A 567 -6.35 -26.88 6.67
CA GLU A 567 -6.55 -27.87 7.75
C GLU A 567 -7.94 -27.84 8.43
N THR A 568 -8.89 -27.01 7.93
CA THR A 568 -10.12 -26.66 8.67
C THR A 568 -11.39 -26.56 7.82
N ILE A 569 -11.31 -26.03 6.59
CA ILE A 569 -12.50 -25.81 5.74
C ILE A 569 -12.65 -26.96 4.75
N ARG A 570 -13.61 -27.86 4.98
CA ARG A 570 -13.94 -28.94 4.04
C ARG A 570 -14.72 -28.37 2.84
N VAL A 571 -14.24 -28.63 1.63
CA VAL A 571 -14.92 -28.24 0.39
C VAL A 571 -16.17 -29.09 0.16
N ASP A 572 -17.22 -28.44 -0.33
CA ASP A 572 -18.49 -29.02 -0.76
C ASP A 572 -18.73 -28.67 -2.25
N ARG A 573 -18.66 -29.69 -3.11
CA ARG A 573 -18.85 -29.54 -4.57
C ARG A 573 -20.30 -29.29 -4.95
N GLU A 574 -21.25 -29.93 -4.28
CA GLU A 574 -22.67 -29.85 -4.62
C GLU A 574 -23.20 -28.43 -4.41
N ARG A 575 -22.72 -27.74 -3.36
CA ARG A 575 -22.97 -26.31 -3.15
C ARG A 575 -22.39 -25.43 -4.25
N ALA A 576 -21.15 -25.69 -4.66
CA ALA A 576 -20.49 -24.95 -5.74
C ALA A 576 -21.25 -25.06 -7.07
N GLU A 577 -21.70 -26.28 -7.40
CA GLU A 577 -22.52 -26.55 -8.58
C GLU A 577 -23.91 -25.89 -8.47
N ALA A 578 -24.58 -25.99 -7.31
CA ALA A 578 -25.89 -25.42 -7.08
C ALA A 578 -25.94 -23.89 -7.27
N VAL A 579 -24.92 -23.15 -6.85
CA VAL A 579 -24.88 -21.68 -7.03
C VAL A 579 -24.46 -21.24 -8.43
N LEU A 580 -23.79 -22.10 -9.20
CA LEU A 580 -23.36 -21.82 -10.58
C LEU A 580 -24.36 -22.29 -11.66
N VAL A 581 -25.24 -23.26 -11.36
CA VAL A 581 -26.33 -23.67 -12.27
C VAL A 581 -27.21 -22.49 -12.76
N PRO A 582 -27.62 -21.52 -11.91
CA PRO A 582 -28.31 -20.31 -12.37
C PRO A 582 -27.49 -19.46 -13.35
N VAL A 583 -26.17 -19.33 -13.13
CA VAL A 583 -25.25 -18.59 -14.01
C VAL A 583 -25.12 -19.29 -15.36
N ALA A 584 -24.92 -20.61 -15.36
CA ALA A 584 -24.83 -21.43 -16.58
C ALA A 584 -26.12 -21.33 -17.43
N ARG A 585 -27.29 -21.43 -16.79
CA ARG A 585 -28.60 -21.26 -17.44
C ARG A 585 -28.80 -19.86 -18.02
N ALA A 586 -28.39 -18.81 -17.30
CA ALA A 586 -28.51 -17.43 -17.77
C ALA A 586 -27.58 -17.10 -18.96
N LEU A 587 -26.44 -17.79 -19.06
CA LEU A 587 -25.49 -17.64 -20.18
C LEU A 587 -25.73 -18.61 -21.34
N GLY A 588 -26.57 -19.65 -21.16
CA GLY A 588 -26.81 -20.69 -22.16
C GLY A 588 -25.62 -21.65 -22.37
N LEU A 589 -24.84 -21.91 -21.32
CA LEU A 589 -23.60 -22.70 -21.35
C LEU A 589 -23.73 -23.99 -20.51
N ASP A 590 -22.83 -24.96 -20.72
CA ASP A 590 -22.61 -26.01 -19.73
C ASP A 590 -22.10 -25.44 -18.38
N LEU A 591 -22.31 -26.18 -17.30
CA LEU A 591 -21.89 -25.81 -15.95
C LEU A 591 -20.36 -25.62 -15.84
N ARG A 592 -19.55 -26.45 -16.52
CA ARG A 592 -18.08 -26.31 -16.53
C ARG A 592 -17.60 -25.20 -17.47
N GLU A 593 -18.31 -24.97 -18.58
CA GLU A 593 -18.07 -23.84 -19.47
C GLU A 593 -18.34 -22.49 -18.76
N ALA A 594 -19.46 -22.39 -18.05
CA ALA A 594 -19.81 -21.23 -17.25
C ALA A 594 -18.78 -20.97 -16.14
N ALA A 595 -18.33 -22.02 -15.45
CA ALA A 595 -17.24 -21.92 -14.48
C ALA A 595 -15.94 -21.41 -15.11
N SER A 596 -15.54 -21.94 -16.29
CA SER A 596 -14.38 -21.44 -17.03
C SER A 596 -14.55 -19.96 -17.42
N GLY A 597 -15.76 -19.55 -17.82
CA GLY A 597 -16.08 -18.15 -18.12
C GLY A 597 -15.95 -17.21 -16.92
N VAL A 598 -16.29 -17.67 -15.70
CA VAL A 598 -16.04 -16.92 -14.46
C VAL A 598 -14.54 -16.70 -14.24
N LEU A 599 -13.72 -17.76 -14.41
CA LEU A 599 -12.28 -17.67 -14.25
C LEU A 599 -11.64 -16.74 -15.30
N GLU A 600 -12.13 -16.75 -16.54
CA GLU A 600 -11.72 -15.80 -17.58
C GLU A 600 -12.06 -14.34 -17.25
N VAL A 601 -13.26 -14.06 -16.72
CA VAL A 601 -13.65 -12.70 -16.33
C VAL A 601 -12.83 -12.20 -15.14
N ALA A 602 -12.49 -13.08 -14.19
CA ALA A 602 -11.56 -12.79 -13.10
C ALA A 602 -10.14 -12.50 -13.64
N ASN A 603 -9.60 -13.36 -14.50
CA ASN A 603 -8.30 -13.16 -15.16
C ASN A 603 -8.26 -11.83 -15.93
N ALA A 604 -9.30 -11.53 -16.70
CA ALA A 604 -9.41 -10.29 -17.46
C ALA A 604 -9.42 -9.04 -16.56
N ALA A 605 -9.89 -9.13 -15.31
CA ALA A 605 -9.78 -8.06 -14.33
C ALA A 605 -8.35 -7.89 -13.80
N MET A 606 -7.72 -8.98 -13.36
CA MET A 606 -6.35 -8.96 -12.84
C MET A 606 -5.33 -8.52 -13.91
N ARG A 607 -5.49 -9.01 -15.14
CA ARG A 607 -4.72 -8.61 -16.33
C ARG A 607 -4.78 -7.11 -16.61
N ARG A 608 -5.92 -6.44 -16.36
CA ARG A 608 -6.04 -4.98 -16.53
C ARG A 608 -5.16 -4.22 -15.53
N ALA A 609 -5.12 -4.64 -14.27
CA ALA A 609 -4.30 -4.01 -13.25
C ALA A 609 -2.80 -4.29 -13.42
N ILE A 610 -2.41 -5.52 -13.81
CA ILE A 610 -1.01 -5.82 -14.14
C ILE A 610 -0.53 -4.90 -15.28
N ARG A 611 -1.36 -4.67 -16.33
CA ARG A 611 -1.04 -3.71 -17.42
C ARG A 611 -1.01 -2.25 -16.97
N LEU A 612 -1.78 -1.86 -15.95
CA LEU A 612 -1.77 -0.50 -15.37
C LEU A 612 -0.43 -0.22 -14.66
N ILE A 613 0.10 -1.17 -13.89
CA ILE A 613 1.37 -1.00 -13.17
C ILE A 613 2.63 -1.22 -14.04
N SER A 614 2.50 -1.61 -15.31
CA SER A 614 3.63 -1.99 -16.18
C SER A 614 3.60 -1.30 -17.54
N VAL A 615 2.72 -1.74 -18.44
CA VAL A 615 2.64 -1.27 -19.83
C VAL A 615 2.30 0.23 -19.89
N GLN A 616 1.39 0.71 -19.03
CA GLN A 616 1.07 2.14 -18.92
C GLN A 616 2.21 2.96 -18.26
N ARG A 617 3.22 2.30 -17.68
CA ARG A 617 4.47 2.91 -17.15
C ARG A 617 5.67 2.63 -18.07
N GLY A 618 5.43 2.26 -19.34
CA GLY A 618 6.47 2.06 -20.35
C GLY A 618 7.33 0.79 -20.16
N ARG A 619 6.83 -0.22 -19.43
CA ARG A 619 7.53 -1.51 -19.24
C ARG A 619 6.97 -2.60 -20.16
N ASP A 620 7.87 -3.34 -20.80
CA ASP A 620 7.55 -4.56 -21.55
C ASP A 620 7.47 -5.75 -20.60
N LEU A 621 6.36 -6.50 -20.62
CA LEU A 621 6.13 -7.63 -19.71
C LEU A 621 6.88 -8.91 -20.11
N ARG A 622 7.43 -8.96 -21.33
CA ARG A 622 8.22 -10.10 -21.82
C ARG A 622 9.56 -10.26 -21.09
N ASP A 623 10.02 -9.20 -20.43
CA ASP A 623 11.21 -9.18 -19.58
C ASP A 623 10.93 -9.55 -18.11
N PHE A 624 9.66 -9.73 -17.73
CA PHE A 624 9.23 -9.92 -16.33
C PHE A 624 8.87 -11.37 -16.00
N THR A 625 9.20 -11.77 -14.76
CA THR A 625 8.69 -12.99 -14.13
C THR A 625 7.49 -12.67 -13.23
N LEU A 626 6.44 -13.49 -13.25
CA LEU A 626 5.30 -13.35 -12.33
C LEU A 626 5.59 -14.12 -11.03
N VAL A 627 5.81 -13.43 -9.91
CA VAL A 627 5.93 -14.06 -8.58
C VAL A 627 4.55 -14.10 -7.95
N ALA A 628 3.93 -15.29 -7.96
CA ALA A 628 2.54 -15.50 -7.56
C ALA A 628 2.43 -16.17 -6.20
N TYR A 629 1.67 -15.54 -5.30
CA TYR A 629 1.48 -15.99 -3.92
C TYR A 629 0.07 -15.66 -3.41
N GLY A 630 -0.16 -15.81 -2.11
CA GLY A 630 -1.50 -15.92 -1.55
C GLY A 630 -2.08 -17.32 -1.76
N GLY A 631 -3.30 -17.54 -1.25
CA GLY A 631 -3.94 -18.87 -1.31
C GLY A 631 -4.45 -19.25 -2.70
N ALA A 632 -4.91 -18.28 -3.49
CA ALA A 632 -5.53 -18.50 -4.80
C ALA A 632 -4.67 -18.03 -6.00
N GLY A 633 -3.71 -17.12 -5.79
CA GLY A 633 -2.91 -16.55 -6.88
C GLY A 633 -2.22 -17.59 -7.78
N PRO A 634 -1.60 -18.64 -7.21
CA PRO A 634 -0.98 -19.72 -7.99
C PRO A 634 -1.95 -20.55 -8.86
N LEU A 635 -3.27 -20.45 -8.67
CA LEU A 635 -4.27 -21.06 -9.58
C LEU A 635 -4.44 -20.25 -10.88
N HIS A 636 -4.29 -18.93 -10.83
CA HIS A 636 -4.49 -18.03 -11.98
C HIS A 636 -3.19 -17.68 -12.72
N ALA A 637 -2.06 -17.73 -12.03
CA ALA A 637 -0.79 -17.18 -12.48
C ALA A 637 -0.31 -17.73 -13.83
N GLY A 638 -0.44 -19.04 -14.08
CA GLY A 638 -0.03 -19.67 -15.34
C GLY A 638 -0.77 -19.09 -16.55
N ARG A 639 -2.09 -18.89 -16.47
CA ARG A 639 -2.86 -18.27 -17.55
C ARG A 639 -2.59 -16.76 -17.67
N LEU A 640 -2.48 -16.05 -16.53
CA LEU A 640 -2.19 -14.61 -16.54
C LEU A 640 -0.84 -14.31 -17.20
N ALA A 641 0.19 -15.10 -16.93
CA ALA A 641 1.50 -14.97 -17.56
C ALA A 641 1.42 -15.20 -19.09
N GLN A 642 0.70 -16.24 -19.52
CA GLN A 642 0.46 -16.54 -20.95
C GLN A 642 -0.26 -15.38 -21.66
N GLU A 643 -1.35 -14.86 -21.09
CA GLU A 643 -2.12 -13.72 -21.64
C GLU A 643 -1.34 -12.39 -21.67
N LEU A 644 -0.24 -12.29 -20.91
CA LEU A 644 0.63 -11.12 -20.82
C LEU A 644 1.97 -11.27 -21.56
N GLY A 645 2.25 -12.45 -22.13
CA GLY A 645 3.52 -12.77 -22.79
C GLY A 645 4.72 -12.88 -21.83
N MET A 646 4.47 -13.07 -20.53
CA MET A 646 5.51 -13.31 -19.53
C MET A 646 6.06 -14.75 -19.70
N PRO A 647 7.37 -14.95 -19.84
CA PRO A 647 7.93 -16.29 -20.11
C PRO A 647 7.89 -17.23 -18.89
N ARG A 648 7.74 -16.69 -17.66
CA ARG A 648 7.94 -17.46 -16.43
C ARG A 648 7.02 -17.01 -15.29
N VAL A 649 6.51 -17.99 -14.54
CA VAL A 649 5.91 -17.82 -13.20
C VAL A 649 6.84 -18.44 -12.16
N VAL A 650 6.89 -17.87 -10.96
CA VAL A 650 7.50 -18.48 -9.77
C VAL A 650 6.46 -18.49 -8.65
N VAL A 651 6.16 -19.67 -8.12
CA VAL A 651 5.28 -19.85 -6.95
C VAL A 651 6.15 -20.21 -5.74
N PRO A 652 6.30 -19.31 -4.75
CA PRO A 652 7.18 -19.53 -3.61
C PRO A 652 6.81 -20.78 -2.80
N ALA A 653 7.80 -21.42 -2.16
CA ALA A 653 7.59 -22.58 -1.28
C ALA A 653 6.58 -22.31 -0.13
N HIS A 654 6.48 -21.06 0.32
CA HIS A 654 5.59 -20.61 1.40
C HIS A 654 4.51 -19.62 0.91
N ALA A 655 3.99 -19.81 -0.31
CA ALA A 655 3.05 -18.90 -0.97
C ALA A 655 1.85 -18.45 -0.11
N GLY A 656 1.25 -19.38 0.65
CA GLY A 656 0.06 -19.12 1.49
C GLY A 656 0.30 -18.33 2.79
N VAL A 657 1.56 -17.97 3.10
CA VAL A 657 1.99 -17.19 4.27
C VAL A 657 3.05 -16.12 3.90
N PHE A 658 3.18 -15.80 2.61
CA PHE A 658 4.35 -15.11 2.05
C PHE A 658 4.54 -13.69 2.62
N SER A 659 3.46 -12.98 2.95
CA SER A 659 3.51 -11.65 3.57
C SER A 659 4.11 -11.66 4.99
N ALA A 660 3.89 -12.73 5.76
CA ALA A 660 4.52 -12.91 7.07
C ALA A 660 6.01 -13.27 6.96
N LEU A 661 6.44 -14.02 5.93
CA LEU A 661 7.86 -14.14 5.59
C LEU A 661 8.45 -12.75 5.25
N GLY A 662 7.67 -11.93 4.55
CA GLY A 662 7.98 -10.52 4.27
C GLY A 662 8.31 -9.70 5.52
N CYS A 663 7.52 -9.87 6.58
CA CYS A 663 7.82 -9.24 7.88
C CYS A 663 9.21 -9.64 8.40
N VAL A 664 9.63 -10.90 8.28
CA VAL A 664 10.97 -11.34 8.74
C VAL A 664 12.12 -10.68 7.98
N VAL A 665 11.97 -10.55 6.65
CA VAL A 665 13.05 -10.15 5.73
C VAL A 665 13.06 -8.65 5.38
N THR A 666 12.26 -7.84 6.09
CA THR A 666 12.18 -6.38 5.87
C THR A 666 13.26 -5.62 6.63
N GLU A 667 13.96 -4.70 5.93
CA GLU A 667 14.90 -3.74 6.54
C GLU A 667 14.23 -2.84 7.59
N VAL A 668 14.88 -2.63 8.75
CA VAL A 668 14.44 -1.58 9.70
C VAL A 668 14.85 -0.25 9.09
N ALA A 669 13.87 0.61 8.82
CA ALA A 669 14.08 1.78 7.99
C ALA A 669 13.18 2.94 8.41
N TYR A 670 13.76 4.14 8.40
CA TYR A 670 13.08 5.38 8.74
C TYR A 670 13.35 6.42 7.66
N ASP A 671 12.28 7.06 7.19
CA ASP A 671 12.34 8.15 6.23
C ASP A 671 12.05 9.51 6.88
N ARG A 672 12.62 10.56 6.29
CA ARG A 672 12.20 11.96 6.48
C ARG A 672 12.15 12.67 5.15
N VAL A 673 11.17 13.55 5.03
CA VAL A 673 10.91 14.38 3.85
C VAL A 673 10.79 15.83 4.31
N GLN A 674 11.27 16.79 3.52
CA GLN A 674 11.09 18.22 3.82
C GLN A 674 11.00 19.04 2.53
N THR A 675 10.00 19.91 2.42
CA THR A 675 9.92 20.87 1.31
C THR A 675 11.11 21.84 1.34
N PHE A 676 11.87 21.88 0.25
CA PHE A 676 12.98 22.81 0.03
C PHE A 676 12.91 23.33 -1.40
N ARG A 677 12.04 24.32 -1.63
CA ARG A 677 11.81 24.88 -2.95
C ARG A 677 12.91 25.87 -3.34
N ARG A 678 13.78 25.50 -4.28
CA ARG A 678 14.86 26.35 -4.81
C ARG A 678 15.17 26.05 -6.29
N ASP A 679 15.48 27.12 -7.02
CA ASP A 679 16.04 27.09 -8.38
C ASP A 679 17.40 26.36 -8.36
N VAL A 680 17.53 25.29 -9.15
CA VAL A 680 18.74 24.45 -9.19
C VAL A 680 19.96 25.23 -9.70
N ALA A 681 19.76 26.25 -10.53
CA ALA A 681 20.84 27.12 -11.00
C ALA A 681 21.38 28.08 -9.92
N ARG A 682 20.75 28.13 -8.73
CA ARG A 682 21.16 28.98 -7.59
C ARG A 682 21.63 28.19 -6.37
N LEU A 683 21.58 26.86 -6.42
CA LEU A 683 22.06 26.01 -5.33
C LEU A 683 23.57 25.78 -5.44
N GLN A 684 24.22 25.61 -4.30
CA GLN A 684 25.51 24.94 -4.15
C GLN A 684 25.29 23.57 -3.50
N PRO A 685 26.15 22.56 -3.75
CA PRO A 685 26.06 21.26 -3.07
C PRO A 685 26.01 21.37 -1.54
N ALA A 686 26.78 22.31 -0.97
CA ALA A 686 26.80 22.58 0.47
C ALA A 686 25.46 23.08 1.05
N ASP A 687 24.61 23.75 0.26
CA ASP A 687 23.27 24.13 0.71
C ASP A 687 22.40 22.90 0.96
N LEU A 688 22.50 21.91 0.07
CA LEU A 688 21.76 20.65 0.18
C LEU A 688 22.30 19.82 1.33
N ASP A 689 23.62 19.68 1.48
CA ASP A 689 24.19 18.88 2.57
C ASP A 689 23.92 19.50 3.96
N THR A 690 23.91 20.83 4.07
CA THR A 690 23.48 21.56 5.29
C THR A 690 22.02 21.27 5.65
N ARG A 691 21.15 21.09 4.64
CA ARG A 691 19.73 20.76 4.83
C ARG A 691 19.48 19.27 5.03
N PHE A 692 20.33 18.40 4.49
CA PHE A 692 20.26 16.95 4.73
C PHE A 692 20.70 16.57 6.15
N ALA A 693 21.69 17.24 6.73
CA ALA A 693 22.22 16.91 8.07
C ALA A 693 21.16 16.71 9.18
N PRO A 694 20.19 17.63 9.42
CA PRO A 694 19.15 17.42 10.43
C PRO A 694 18.18 16.28 10.07
N LEU A 695 17.92 16.06 8.77
CA LEU A 695 17.07 14.95 8.32
C LEU A 695 17.77 13.60 8.53
N GLU A 696 19.09 13.51 8.28
CA GLU A 696 19.91 12.33 8.58
C GLU A 696 19.94 12.01 10.08
N ALA A 697 20.10 13.02 10.95
CA ALA A 697 20.04 12.82 12.39
C ALA A 697 18.69 12.22 12.81
N ALA A 698 17.58 12.79 12.33
CA ALA A 698 16.22 12.36 12.66
C ALA A 698 15.79 11.00 12.09
N VAL A 699 16.57 10.37 11.19
CA VAL A 699 16.41 8.97 10.77
C VAL A 699 17.43 8.01 11.39
N ARG A 700 18.63 8.48 11.77
CA ARG A 700 19.63 7.67 12.49
C ARG A 700 19.28 7.48 13.96
N GLU A 701 18.77 8.51 14.62
CA GLU A 701 18.40 8.50 16.06
C GLU A 701 17.62 7.25 16.51
N PRO A 702 16.49 6.87 15.88
CA PRO A 702 15.74 5.67 16.31
C PRO A 702 16.53 4.37 16.10
N LEU A 703 17.31 4.24 15.02
CA LEU A 703 18.15 3.06 14.78
C LEU A 703 19.25 2.91 15.85
N LEU A 704 19.84 4.03 16.28
CA LEU A 704 20.83 4.05 17.36
C LEU A 704 20.19 3.76 18.73
N ALA A 705 18.96 4.21 18.97
CA ALA A 705 18.17 3.88 20.16
C ALA A 705 17.77 2.39 20.21
N ASP A 706 17.40 1.82 19.05
CA ASP A 706 17.18 0.38 18.82
C ASP A 706 18.51 -0.44 18.84
N ARG A 707 19.65 0.21 19.19
CA ARG A 707 21.01 -0.34 19.39
C ARG A 707 21.71 -0.88 18.14
N TYR A 708 21.29 -0.48 16.94
CA TYR A 708 22.06 -0.77 15.73
C TYR A 708 23.37 0.02 15.70
N ARG A 709 24.45 -0.61 15.21
CA ARG A 709 25.77 0.02 15.07
C ARG A 709 25.71 1.09 13.98
N ALA A 710 26.40 2.22 14.18
CA ALA A 710 26.40 3.32 13.22
C ALA A 710 26.93 2.89 11.84
N GLU A 711 27.93 2.01 11.82
CA GLU A 711 28.53 1.43 10.62
C GLU A 711 27.56 0.54 9.81
N ALA A 712 26.48 0.05 10.43
CA ALA A 712 25.47 -0.80 9.79
C ALA A 712 24.27 0.00 9.23
N ILE A 713 24.22 1.33 9.44
CA ILE A 713 23.13 2.19 8.99
C ILE A 713 23.48 2.76 7.60
N GLU A 714 22.91 2.19 6.54
CA GLU A 714 22.97 2.79 5.21
C GLU A 714 22.05 4.02 5.16
N VAL A 715 22.56 5.17 4.73
CA VAL A 715 21.76 6.39 4.54
C VAL A 715 21.74 6.78 3.06
N ARG A 716 20.53 6.91 2.51
CA ARG A 716 20.27 7.28 1.12
C ARG A 716 19.64 8.66 1.08
N ARG A 717 20.20 9.55 0.24
CA ARG A 717 19.69 10.91 -0.04
C ARG A 717 19.04 10.95 -1.43
N SER A 718 17.91 11.61 -1.54
CA SER A 718 17.27 11.93 -2.82
C SER A 718 16.59 13.31 -2.77
N VAL A 719 16.29 13.86 -3.94
CA VAL A 719 15.62 15.15 -4.11
C VAL A 719 14.49 15.02 -5.12
N ASP A 720 13.37 15.68 -4.83
CA ASP A 720 12.29 15.87 -5.79
C ASP A 720 12.63 17.05 -6.68
N VAL A 721 12.68 16.82 -7.99
CA VAL A 721 13.04 17.84 -8.98
C VAL A 721 12.02 17.88 -10.12
N ARG A 722 11.83 19.05 -10.69
CA ARG A 722 10.95 19.29 -11.85
C ARG A 722 11.43 20.50 -12.66
N TYR A 723 10.94 20.65 -13.90
CA TYR A 723 11.09 21.89 -14.64
C TYR A 723 10.25 23.01 -14.02
N VAL A 724 10.71 24.26 -14.11
CA VAL A 724 9.99 25.43 -13.58
C VAL A 724 8.65 25.59 -14.31
N GLY A 725 7.56 25.59 -13.54
CA GLY A 725 6.19 25.63 -14.07
C GLY A 725 5.52 24.27 -14.24
N GLN A 726 6.27 23.16 -14.13
CA GLN A 726 5.74 21.81 -14.01
C GLN A 726 5.03 21.64 -12.65
N ASN A 727 3.93 20.88 -12.62
CA ASN A 727 3.11 20.68 -11.40
C ASN A 727 3.32 19.32 -10.71
N TYR A 728 4.23 18.50 -11.24
CA TYR A 728 4.57 17.16 -10.74
C TYR A 728 6.09 17.01 -10.66
N GLU A 729 6.52 16.17 -9.72
CA GLU A 729 7.91 16.01 -9.30
C GLU A 729 8.46 14.63 -9.69
N LEU A 730 9.78 14.53 -9.90
CA LEU A 730 10.50 13.27 -10.04
C LEU A 730 11.55 13.13 -8.92
N GLU A 731 11.54 12.02 -8.20
CA GLU A 731 12.57 11.71 -7.20
C GLU A 731 13.86 11.27 -7.90
N VAL A 732 14.98 11.94 -7.61
CA VAL A 732 16.30 11.65 -8.17
C VAL A 732 17.33 11.48 -7.03
N PRO A 733 18.19 10.44 -7.05
CA PRO A 733 19.22 10.26 -6.02
C PRO A 733 20.20 11.44 -5.96
N TRP A 734 20.47 11.95 -4.76
CA TRP A 734 21.49 12.99 -4.56
C TRP A 734 22.87 12.36 -4.45
N ARG A 735 23.79 12.78 -5.31
CA ARG A 735 25.15 12.23 -5.44
C ARG A 735 26.25 13.26 -5.15
N GLY A 736 25.91 14.41 -4.55
CA GLY A 736 26.84 15.51 -4.26
C GLY A 736 27.10 16.47 -5.43
N ASP A 737 26.52 16.23 -6.61
CA ASP A 737 26.81 16.94 -7.86
C ASP A 737 25.50 17.35 -8.58
N LEU A 738 25.38 18.64 -8.90
CA LEU A 738 24.19 19.25 -9.53
C LEU A 738 24.10 18.97 -11.05
N ASP A 739 25.21 18.71 -11.73
CA ASP A 739 25.25 18.34 -13.14
C ASP A 739 25.00 16.83 -13.32
N VAL A 740 25.41 16.00 -12.36
CA VAL A 740 24.91 14.62 -12.26
C VAL A 740 23.41 14.62 -11.97
N LEU A 741 22.92 15.43 -11.03
CA LEU A 741 21.49 15.56 -10.74
C LEU A 741 20.67 15.95 -12.00
N ARG A 742 21.17 16.91 -12.81
CA ARG A 742 20.54 17.28 -14.09
C ARG A 742 20.46 16.11 -15.06
N ARG A 743 21.57 15.38 -15.25
CA ARG A 743 21.64 14.23 -16.17
C ARG A 743 20.73 13.07 -15.73
N ASP A 744 20.73 12.72 -14.45
CA ASP A 744 19.88 11.66 -13.89
C ASP A 744 18.39 12.06 -13.98
N PHE A 745 18.03 13.33 -13.72
CA PHE A 745 16.68 13.87 -13.90
C PHE A 745 16.21 13.79 -15.37
N GLU A 746 16.98 14.33 -16.32
CA GLU A 746 16.59 14.31 -17.74
C GLU A 746 16.50 12.88 -18.30
N ALA A 747 17.37 11.97 -17.86
CA ALA A 747 17.33 10.56 -18.27
C ALA A 747 16.06 9.87 -17.73
N LEU A 748 15.69 10.14 -16.47
CA LEU A 748 14.43 9.68 -15.89
C LEU A 748 13.20 10.28 -16.60
N HIS A 749 13.25 11.56 -16.94
CA HIS A 749 12.19 12.26 -17.66
C HIS A 749 12.01 11.69 -19.08
N ARG A 750 13.11 11.46 -19.82
CA ARG A 750 13.11 10.77 -21.12
C ARG A 750 12.56 9.34 -21.03
N ARG A 751 12.86 8.61 -19.95
CA ARG A 751 12.34 7.24 -19.73
C ARG A 751 10.83 7.21 -19.45
N LEU A 752 10.30 8.18 -18.69
CA LEU A 752 8.89 8.19 -18.26
C LEU A 752 7.96 8.87 -19.27
N TYR A 753 8.44 9.88 -20.00
CA TYR A 753 7.60 10.75 -20.84
C TYR A 753 8.08 10.84 -22.31
N ALA A 754 9.11 10.09 -22.70
CA ALA A 754 9.72 10.09 -24.04
C ALA A 754 10.40 11.41 -24.47
N TYR A 755 10.47 12.44 -23.62
CA TYR A 755 11.19 13.69 -23.89
C TYR A 755 11.92 14.24 -22.65
N ALA A 756 12.83 15.18 -22.86
CA ALA A 756 13.34 16.13 -21.87
C ALA A 756 13.53 17.48 -22.59
N THR A 757 13.21 18.59 -21.94
CA THR A 757 13.21 19.92 -22.56
C THR A 757 14.49 20.70 -22.31
N GLY A 758 15.24 20.38 -21.25
CA GLY A 758 16.44 21.14 -20.85
C GLY A 758 16.10 22.51 -20.26
N GLU A 759 14.84 22.74 -19.87
CA GLU A 759 14.41 23.98 -19.21
C GLU A 759 15.00 24.12 -17.80
N ALA A 760 14.86 25.32 -17.21
CA ALA A 760 15.28 25.56 -15.84
C ALA A 760 14.59 24.59 -14.87
N MET A 761 15.33 24.10 -13.88
CA MET A 761 14.86 23.10 -12.91
C MET A 761 14.69 23.72 -11.52
N GLU A 762 13.67 23.31 -10.78
CA GLU A 762 13.53 23.59 -9.35
C GLU A 762 13.58 22.29 -8.53
N CYS A 763 14.42 22.30 -7.50
CA CYS A 763 14.32 21.38 -6.37
C CYS A 763 13.07 21.75 -5.56
N VAL A 764 12.33 20.75 -5.11
CA VAL A 764 11.03 20.92 -4.41
C VAL A 764 11.04 20.31 -3.02
N THR A 765 11.63 19.12 -2.86
CA THR A 765 11.64 18.34 -1.61
C THR A 765 12.99 17.65 -1.43
N LEU A 766 13.48 17.58 -0.19
CA LEU A 766 14.59 16.70 0.20
C LEU A 766 14.02 15.43 0.81
N ARG A 767 14.62 14.28 0.50
CA ARG A 767 14.24 12.97 1.03
C ARG A 767 15.49 12.26 1.59
N VAL A 768 15.36 11.69 2.78
CA VAL A 768 16.38 10.84 3.41
C VAL A 768 15.73 9.56 3.89
N ARG A 769 16.34 8.41 3.60
CA ARG A 769 16.01 7.12 4.23
C ARG A 769 17.27 6.55 4.87
N ALA A 770 17.23 6.31 6.17
CA ALA A 770 18.19 5.42 6.83
C ALA A 770 17.60 4.01 6.88
N ALA A 771 18.43 3.00 6.68
CA ALA A 771 18.03 1.59 6.78
C ALA A 771 19.15 0.74 7.37
N VAL A 772 18.77 -0.30 8.10
CA VAL A 772 19.63 -1.41 8.50
C VAL A 772 19.07 -2.68 7.89
N ASP A 773 19.87 -3.37 7.09
CA ASP A 773 19.53 -4.74 6.68
C ASP A 773 19.74 -5.68 7.87
N VAL A 774 18.65 -5.92 8.59
CA VAL A 774 18.66 -6.82 9.75
C VAL A 774 18.80 -8.29 9.34
N ALA A 775 18.54 -8.64 8.07
CA ALA A 775 18.26 -9.99 7.63
C ALA A 775 19.30 -10.50 6.62
N ALA A 776 20.42 -11.01 7.15
CA ALA A 776 21.34 -11.92 6.42
C ALA A 776 20.69 -13.29 6.09
N ALA A 777 19.37 -13.33 5.96
CA ALA A 777 18.56 -14.51 5.71
C ALA A 777 18.95 -15.15 4.38
N ARG A 778 19.10 -16.48 4.40
CA ARG A 778 19.28 -17.30 3.20
C ARG A 778 18.03 -18.14 3.05
N LEU A 779 17.62 -18.41 1.81
CA LEU A 779 16.65 -19.48 1.58
C LEU A 779 17.33 -20.82 1.91
N PRO A 780 16.71 -21.69 2.72
CA PRO A 780 17.24 -23.02 2.98
C PRO A 780 17.14 -23.86 1.70
N GLU A 781 18.06 -24.82 1.52
CA GLU A 781 17.94 -25.78 0.42
C GLU A 781 16.75 -26.72 0.68
N TRP A 782 16.02 -27.04 -0.39
CA TRP A 782 14.81 -27.86 -0.31
C TRP A 782 15.18 -29.34 -0.10
N PRO A 783 14.73 -29.99 0.99
CA PRO A 783 15.20 -31.34 1.33
C PRO A 783 14.89 -32.40 0.25
N GLY A 784 13.76 -32.26 -0.45
CA GLY A 784 13.53 -32.96 -1.73
C GLY A 784 13.50 -34.49 -1.69
N HIS A 785 12.86 -35.08 -0.69
CA HIS A 785 12.98 -36.52 -0.40
C HIS A 785 12.04 -37.46 -1.18
N GLY A 786 11.11 -36.94 -1.98
CA GLY A 786 10.03 -37.73 -2.57
C GLY A 786 10.29 -38.24 -3.99
N ALA A 787 9.66 -39.36 -4.33
CA ALA A 787 9.73 -39.98 -5.66
C ALA A 787 9.08 -39.15 -6.80
N SER A 788 8.52 -37.98 -6.49
CA SER A 788 7.85 -37.07 -7.43
C SER A 788 6.71 -37.73 -8.23
N THR A 789 6.05 -38.71 -7.62
CA THR A 789 4.87 -39.40 -8.17
C THR A 789 3.58 -38.64 -7.82
N PRO A 790 2.56 -38.60 -8.71
CA PRO A 790 1.24 -38.13 -8.33
C PRO A 790 0.67 -38.96 -7.18
N TYR A 791 0.05 -38.32 -6.19
CA TYR A 791 -0.67 -39.04 -5.11
C TYR A 791 -2.12 -39.37 -5.50
N GLY A 792 -2.60 -38.85 -6.64
CA GLY A 792 -3.90 -39.14 -7.23
C GLY A 792 -4.22 -38.21 -8.41
N GLU A 793 -5.36 -38.41 -9.06
CA GLU A 793 -5.77 -37.67 -10.26
C GLU A 793 -7.23 -37.18 -10.14
N SER A 794 -7.61 -36.18 -10.94
CA SER A 794 -8.95 -35.58 -10.94
C SER A 794 -9.33 -35.01 -12.32
N PRO A 795 -10.62 -35.01 -12.72
CA PRO A 795 -11.05 -34.46 -14.00
C PRO A 795 -11.27 -32.93 -13.95
N ALA A 796 -10.33 -32.18 -14.55
CA ALA A 796 -10.39 -30.73 -14.66
C ALA A 796 -10.82 -30.29 -16.07
N TYR A 797 -11.56 -29.19 -16.18
CA TYR A 797 -11.97 -28.60 -17.46
C TYR A 797 -11.16 -27.34 -17.76
N PHE A 798 -10.57 -27.29 -18.96
CA PHE A 798 -9.96 -26.08 -19.52
C PHE A 798 -10.60 -25.83 -20.89
N ARG A 799 -10.98 -24.59 -21.20
CA ARG A 799 -11.66 -24.26 -22.46
C ARG A 799 -10.89 -24.67 -23.72
N ASP A 800 -9.55 -24.63 -23.67
CA ASP A 800 -8.68 -24.92 -24.80
C ASP A 800 -8.55 -26.43 -25.09
N THR A 801 -8.83 -27.29 -24.10
CA THR A 801 -8.60 -28.75 -24.17
C THR A 801 -9.82 -29.60 -23.79
N GLY A 802 -10.92 -28.99 -23.36
CA GLY A 802 -12.04 -29.67 -22.72
C GLY A 802 -11.68 -30.25 -21.34
N THR A 803 -12.41 -31.30 -20.95
CA THR A 803 -12.13 -32.07 -19.73
C THR A 803 -10.91 -32.97 -19.94
N THR A 804 -9.94 -32.88 -19.03
CA THR A 804 -8.69 -33.64 -19.04
C THR A 804 -8.35 -34.16 -17.64
N THR A 805 -7.50 -35.17 -17.57
CA THR A 805 -6.95 -35.67 -16.31
C THR A 805 -5.92 -34.69 -15.77
N LEU A 806 -6.07 -34.31 -14.50
CA LEU A 806 -5.18 -33.43 -13.74
C LEU A 806 -4.51 -34.25 -12.62
N PRO A 807 -3.26 -34.71 -12.80
CA PRO A 807 -2.48 -35.34 -11.74
C PRO A 807 -2.17 -34.34 -10.61
N ARG A 808 -2.21 -34.82 -9.38
CA ARG A 808 -1.97 -34.03 -8.17
C ARG A 808 -0.72 -34.48 -7.43
N TYR A 809 0.11 -33.52 -7.06
CA TYR A 809 1.36 -33.70 -6.33
C TYR A 809 1.30 -32.89 -5.03
N ARG A 810 1.84 -33.41 -3.92
CA ARG A 810 2.17 -32.56 -2.77
C ARG A 810 3.54 -31.96 -3.00
N ARG A 811 3.77 -30.68 -2.71
CA ARG A 811 5.10 -30.07 -2.93
C ARG A 811 6.21 -30.78 -2.15
N GLY A 812 5.92 -31.25 -0.93
CA GLY A 812 6.87 -32.01 -0.10
C GLY A 812 7.31 -33.35 -0.71
N ASP A 813 6.50 -33.93 -1.59
CA ASP A 813 6.76 -35.22 -2.26
C ASP A 813 7.52 -35.04 -3.60
N LEU A 814 7.86 -33.80 -3.97
CA LEU A 814 8.62 -33.44 -5.17
C LEU A 814 10.11 -33.22 -4.86
N ALA A 815 10.96 -33.77 -5.71
CA ALA A 815 12.39 -33.47 -5.75
C ALA A 815 12.67 -32.17 -6.55
N PRO A 816 13.72 -31.41 -6.21
CA PRO A 816 14.26 -30.37 -7.08
C PRO A 816 14.55 -30.87 -8.49
N GLU A 817 14.46 -29.97 -9.47
CA GLU A 817 14.73 -30.22 -10.91
C GLU A 817 13.81 -31.25 -11.60
N HIS A 818 12.88 -31.91 -10.88
CA HIS A 818 11.92 -32.83 -11.48
C HIS A 818 10.93 -32.10 -12.43
N PRO A 819 10.81 -32.50 -13.71
CA PRO A 819 10.00 -31.81 -14.71
C PRO A 819 8.52 -32.23 -14.69
N LEU A 820 7.68 -31.39 -14.10
CA LEU A 820 6.23 -31.49 -14.17
C LEU A 820 5.71 -30.99 -15.52
N LYS A 821 4.90 -31.80 -16.21
CA LYS A 821 4.20 -31.39 -17.45
C LYS A 821 2.76 -31.00 -17.12
N GLY A 822 2.33 -29.84 -17.61
CA GLY A 822 0.95 -29.38 -17.48
C GLY A 822 -0.01 -30.12 -18.43
N PRO A 823 -1.26 -30.39 -18.04
CA PRO A 823 -1.92 -29.96 -16.80
C PRO A 823 -1.44 -30.72 -15.56
N ALA A 824 -1.06 -30.01 -14.49
CA ALA A 824 -0.70 -30.60 -13.21
C ALA A 824 -1.04 -29.67 -12.03
N LEU A 825 -1.47 -30.26 -10.91
CA LEU A 825 -1.78 -29.54 -9.67
C LEU A 825 -0.69 -29.81 -8.62
N VAL A 826 -0.13 -28.76 -8.03
CA VAL A 826 0.81 -28.86 -6.91
C VAL A 826 0.16 -28.24 -5.68
N GLU A 827 -0.05 -29.06 -4.65
CA GLU A 827 -0.72 -28.69 -3.41
C GLU A 827 0.28 -28.47 -2.27
N ASP A 828 0.12 -27.33 -1.58
CA ASP A 828 0.69 -27.01 -0.28
C ASP A 828 -0.44 -26.98 0.77
N PRO A 829 -0.18 -27.05 2.08
CA PRO A 829 -1.24 -26.99 3.10
C PRO A 829 -2.06 -25.68 3.10
N TRP A 830 -1.52 -24.61 2.51
CA TRP A 830 -2.08 -23.25 2.55
C TRP A 830 -2.22 -22.58 1.17
N ALA A 831 -1.88 -23.28 0.08
CA ALA A 831 -1.94 -22.76 -1.30
C ALA A 831 -2.06 -23.90 -2.32
N THR A 832 -2.52 -23.59 -3.53
CA THR A 832 -2.61 -24.58 -4.62
C THR A 832 -2.15 -23.94 -5.93
N ALA A 833 -1.16 -24.55 -6.58
CA ALA A 833 -0.57 -24.06 -7.82
C ALA A 833 -0.99 -24.92 -9.01
N LEU A 834 -1.31 -24.26 -10.13
CA LEU A 834 -1.79 -24.90 -11.35
C LEU A 834 -0.81 -24.67 -12.50
N VAL A 835 -0.16 -25.76 -12.93
CA VAL A 835 0.60 -25.80 -14.19
C VAL A 835 -0.43 -26.06 -15.30
N TYR A 836 -0.69 -25.08 -16.16
CA TYR A 836 -1.72 -25.19 -17.21
C TYR A 836 -1.29 -26.12 -18.36
N PRO A 837 -2.23 -26.65 -19.18
CA PRO A 837 -1.90 -27.41 -20.39
C PRO A 837 -0.83 -26.71 -21.25
N GLY A 838 0.20 -27.46 -21.64
CA GLY A 838 1.32 -26.96 -22.45
C GLY A 838 2.40 -26.18 -21.68
N GLN A 839 2.23 -25.96 -20.37
CA GLN A 839 3.27 -25.40 -19.50
C GLN A 839 4.13 -26.51 -18.87
N THR A 840 5.30 -26.14 -18.36
CA THR A 840 6.19 -27.07 -17.63
C THR A 840 6.67 -26.44 -16.34
N GLY A 841 6.53 -27.15 -15.21
CA GLY A 841 7.03 -26.75 -13.90
C GLY A 841 8.28 -27.53 -13.48
N ILE A 842 9.16 -26.89 -12.73
CA ILE A 842 10.24 -27.54 -11.95
C ILE A 842 10.26 -26.94 -10.54
N LEU A 843 10.66 -27.72 -9.54
CA LEU A 843 11.12 -27.13 -8.27
C LEU A 843 12.56 -26.65 -8.43
N ASP A 844 12.86 -25.42 -8.01
CA ASP A 844 14.24 -25.00 -7.80
C ASP A 844 14.82 -25.61 -6.52
N ARG A 845 16.14 -25.41 -6.31
CA ARG A 845 16.85 -25.88 -5.10
C ARG A 845 16.33 -25.31 -3.77
N PHE A 846 15.41 -24.34 -3.79
CA PHE A 846 14.79 -23.71 -2.62
C PHE A 846 13.29 -24.07 -2.49
N GLY A 847 12.78 -24.96 -3.36
CA GLY A 847 11.39 -25.44 -3.32
C GLY A 847 10.39 -24.50 -3.98
N ASN A 848 10.84 -23.46 -4.70
CA ASN A 848 9.93 -22.62 -5.47
C ASN A 848 9.56 -23.35 -6.76
N LEU A 849 8.26 -23.38 -7.10
CA LEU A 849 7.79 -23.97 -8.35
C LEU A 849 7.96 -22.92 -9.45
N VAL A 850 8.95 -23.12 -10.31
CA VAL A 850 9.22 -22.30 -11.49
C VAL A 850 8.44 -22.91 -12.65
N ILE A 851 7.50 -22.17 -13.22
CA ILE A 851 6.71 -22.59 -14.38
C ILE A 851 7.17 -21.81 -15.59
N GLU A 852 7.72 -22.52 -16.58
CA GLU A 852 7.99 -21.96 -17.91
C GLU A 852 6.70 -21.93 -18.73
N VAL A 853 6.47 -20.80 -19.40
CA VAL A 853 5.25 -20.49 -20.15
C VAL A 853 5.61 -20.39 -21.64
N PRO A 854 4.98 -21.20 -22.53
CA PRO A 854 5.21 -21.10 -23.96
C PRO A 854 4.73 -19.75 -24.51
N ARG A 855 5.43 -19.27 -25.55
CA ARG A 855 5.16 -18.01 -26.26
C ARG A 855 4.17 -18.18 -27.40
#